data_AF-A0A2V5QDT1-F1
#
_entry.id   AF-A0A2V5QDT1-F1
#
_cell.length_a   1.000
_cell.length_b   1.000
_cell.length_c   1.000
_cell.angle_alpha   90.00
_cell.angle_beta   90.00
_cell.angle_gamma   90.00
#
_symmetry.space_group_name_H-M   'P 1'
#
loop_
_entity.id
_entity.type
_entity.pdbx_description
1 polymer ?
#
loop_
_entity_poly.entity_id
_entity_poly.type
_entity_poly.pdbx_seq_one_letter_code
_entity_poly.pdbx_strand_id
1 'polypeptide(L)'
;MLDFIVYFLYRSGSAIARALPLPLLFILGECLGFCAWIVLGKYRHLAQRNVAIAFGNEKSLGELRRLVRRHFQRLGANLLCSIKLTAMQLEKMATRIEAENLDFIHRELRAGRPVVLILSHLANWELFAHILPKYIGYVRNSTIYQRLGNRFIDEHVRRVRGRAGVEMFDRKEGFDQAIKLLRGGGAIGILSDQHAGDHGVWVPFFGRLASTSPLPALLAKRTRAALIGVAIYTDKRARWRIIVSPALEANQESAGSLCAKTNQVIEQQIRRAPEDWFWVHNRWKTPRPNFLLARYKRSVYLPPRLSAQNLKPFRILIRSSNWLGDAVMSVPAVRAIKNGRPDVRIIIAAPLKIAAMWKLVPEADVIFPPTGNSLLAAVRSLRRQSSFDAAILFPNSLRVALESWLSGITRRIGYRGHSRNWLLNQIIPEPPRRGPLEHQSARYLRIARECGALTEQSLGKKTPDAQGSTLNAQLADSNQLSTIGDQLLKLGLSPGAEYGPAKRWLPERFAEAAATVAAQSPVQWILFGTKNDAVFGEQIATALGDSCINRIGQTTLDQLIDELRQCHLLLTNDTGTMHLAALLGVSTVAIFGSTEPRLTGPLGDRHIVLRHHVECSPCFLRKCPIDFRCMKAVSVQEVVDAVMSILQLAPIPQAREKDRM
;
A
#
# COMPACT_ATOMS: atom_id res chain seq x y z
N MET A 1 -25.93 -30.13 -20.31
CA MET A 1 -27.14 -29.53 -20.91
C MET A 1 -27.05 -28.00 -20.95
N LEU A 2 -26.78 -27.32 -19.82
CA LEU A 2 -26.65 -25.85 -19.76
C LEU A 2 -25.64 -25.26 -20.77
N ASP A 3 -24.44 -25.84 -20.88
CA ASP A 3 -23.43 -25.37 -21.85
C ASP A 3 -23.93 -25.41 -23.30
N PHE A 4 -24.70 -26.43 -23.65
CA PHE A 4 -25.26 -26.56 -24.99
C PHE A 4 -26.37 -25.53 -25.22
N ILE A 5 -27.22 -25.27 -24.23
CA ILE A 5 -28.26 -24.23 -24.30
C ILE A 5 -27.61 -22.85 -24.50
N VAL A 6 -26.57 -22.53 -23.71
CA VAL A 6 -25.80 -21.29 -23.86
C VAL A 6 -25.16 -21.20 -25.25
N TYR A 7 -24.62 -22.31 -25.75
CA TYR A 7 -24.08 -22.39 -27.10
C TYR A 7 -25.15 -22.17 -28.18
N PHE A 8 -26.34 -22.76 -28.03
CA PHE A 8 -27.46 -22.58 -28.94
C PHE A 8 -27.90 -21.11 -28.98
N LEU A 9 -28.08 -20.47 -27.81
CA LEU A 9 -28.40 -19.04 -27.74
C LEU A 9 -27.32 -18.17 -28.39
N TYR A 10 -26.04 -18.48 -28.14
CA TYR A 10 -24.91 -17.81 -28.79
C TYR A 10 -24.97 -17.96 -30.32
N ARG A 11 -25.29 -19.16 -30.83
CA ARG A 11 -25.41 -19.44 -32.26
C ARG A 11 -26.60 -18.73 -32.90
N SER A 12 -27.76 -18.73 -32.25
CA SER A 12 -28.97 -18.05 -32.72
C SER A 12 -28.75 -16.54 -32.78
N GLY A 13 -28.20 -15.94 -31.73
CA GLY A 13 -27.82 -14.52 -31.75
C GLY A 13 -26.78 -14.21 -32.83
N SER A 14 -25.81 -15.11 -33.04
CA SER A 14 -24.81 -14.95 -34.11
C SER A 14 -25.41 -15.00 -35.51
N ALA A 15 -26.43 -15.84 -35.74
CA ALA A 15 -27.12 -15.92 -37.02
C ALA A 15 -27.87 -14.61 -37.33
N ILE A 16 -28.59 -14.06 -36.35
CA ILE A 16 -29.28 -12.77 -36.47
C ILE A 16 -28.28 -11.65 -36.78
N ALA A 17 -27.18 -11.58 -36.01
CA ALA A 17 -26.16 -10.56 -36.23
C ALA A 17 -25.54 -10.64 -37.63
N ARG A 18 -25.35 -11.85 -38.19
CA ARG A 18 -24.78 -12.02 -39.53
C ARG A 18 -25.67 -11.47 -40.65
N ALA A 19 -27.00 -11.55 -40.49
CA ALA A 19 -27.95 -11.04 -41.47
C ALA A 19 -27.92 -9.50 -41.57
N LEU A 20 -27.61 -8.79 -40.47
CA LEU A 20 -27.69 -7.33 -40.43
C LEU A 20 -26.45 -6.63 -41.03
N PRO A 21 -26.60 -5.47 -41.72
CA PRO A 21 -25.46 -4.69 -42.20
C PRO A 21 -24.53 -4.22 -41.06
N LEU A 22 -23.21 -4.21 -41.31
CA LEU A 22 -22.23 -3.76 -40.30
C LEU A 22 -22.49 -2.35 -39.74
N PRO A 23 -22.84 -1.33 -40.54
CA PRO A 23 -23.14 0.00 -40.00
C PRO A 23 -24.35 -0.01 -39.03
N LEU A 24 -25.35 -0.85 -39.29
CA LEU A 24 -26.51 -1.01 -38.42
C LEU A 24 -26.12 -1.71 -37.10
N LEU A 25 -25.36 -2.81 -37.19
CA LEU A 25 -24.81 -3.48 -36.00
C LEU A 25 -23.97 -2.54 -35.14
N PHE A 26 -23.19 -1.66 -35.78
CA PHE A 26 -22.40 -0.68 -35.07
C PHE A 26 -23.27 0.27 -34.25
N ILE A 27 -24.32 0.83 -34.83
CA ILE A 27 -25.26 1.74 -34.15
C ILE A 27 -26.00 0.99 -33.03
N LEU A 28 -26.53 -0.20 -33.31
CA LEU A 28 -27.19 -1.03 -32.30
C LEU A 28 -26.25 -1.34 -31.13
N GLY A 29 -24.99 -1.63 -31.41
CA GLY A 29 -23.98 -1.86 -30.38
C GLY A 29 -23.65 -0.59 -29.58
N GLU A 30 -23.64 0.59 -30.20
CA GLU A 30 -23.51 1.86 -29.47
C GLU A 30 -24.69 2.10 -28.52
N CYS A 31 -25.93 1.81 -28.97
CA CYS A 31 -27.13 1.90 -28.15
C CYS A 31 -27.11 0.90 -26.98
N LEU A 32 -26.78 -0.37 -27.24
CA LEU A 32 -26.64 -1.40 -26.20
C LEU A 32 -25.54 -1.04 -25.20
N GLY A 33 -24.40 -0.54 -25.69
CA GLY A 33 -23.31 -0.05 -24.87
C GLY A 33 -23.73 1.12 -23.96
N PHE A 34 -24.50 2.08 -24.49
CA PHE A 34 -25.07 3.16 -23.70
C PHE A 34 -26.03 2.64 -22.61
N CYS A 35 -26.91 1.70 -22.94
CA CYS A 35 -27.79 1.05 -21.97
C CYS A 35 -26.97 0.34 -20.88
N ALA A 36 -25.93 -0.41 -21.26
CA ALA A 36 -25.00 -1.05 -20.35
C ALA A 36 -24.31 -0.05 -19.42
N TRP A 37 -23.95 1.13 -19.90
CA TRP A 37 -23.38 2.21 -19.07
C TRP A 37 -24.36 2.72 -18.00
N ILE A 38 -25.66 2.74 -18.29
CA ILE A 38 -26.70 3.14 -17.31
C ILE A 38 -26.85 2.06 -16.24
N VAL A 39 -27.03 0.80 -16.65
CA VAL A 39 -27.44 -0.30 -15.75
C VAL A 39 -26.26 -0.99 -15.04
N LEU A 40 -25.09 -1.07 -15.66
CA LEU A 40 -23.92 -1.78 -15.11
C LEU A 40 -23.04 -0.88 -14.25
N GLY A 41 -23.60 -0.35 -13.15
CA GLY A 41 -22.93 0.60 -12.25
C GLY A 41 -21.54 0.15 -11.77
N LYS A 42 -21.36 -1.14 -11.46
CA LYS A 42 -20.07 -1.72 -11.04
C LYS A 42 -18.96 -1.52 -12.08
N TYR A 43 -19.26 -1.85 -13.35
CA TYR A 43 -18.30 -1.70 -14.44
C TYR A 43 -18.08 -0.24 -14.81
N ARG A 44 -19.14 0.60 -14.73
CA ARG A 44 -19.03 2.05 -14.91
C ARG A 44 -18.07 2.65 -13.89
N HIS A 45 -18.19 2.31 -12.60
CA HIS A 45 -17.29 2.81 -11.55
C HIS A 45 -15.85 2.30 -11.72
N LEU A 46 -15.67 1.07 -12.18
CA LEU A 46 -14.35 0.54 -12.50
C LEU A 46 -13.70 1.31 -13.65
N ALA A 47 -14.42 1.52 -14.76
CA ALA A 47 -13.94 2.30 -15.89
C ALA A 47 -13.63 3.75 -15.49
N GLN A 48 -14.48 4.39 -14.69
CA GLN A 48 -14.23 5.73 -14.13
C GLN A 48 -12.94 5.78 -13.30
N ARG A 49 -12.72 4.80 -12.42
CA ARG A 49 -11.48 4.72 -11.62
C ARG A 49 -10.26 4.57 -12.52
N ASN A 50 -10.32 3.67 -13.50
CA ASN A 50 -9.21 3.40 -14.41
C ASN A 50 -8.86 4.62 -15.27
N VAL A 51 -9.87 5.27 -15.84
CA VAL A 51 -9.73 6.51 -16.62
C VAL A 51 -9.21 7.65 -15.74
N ALA A 52 -9.64 7.76 -14.48
CA ALA A 52 -9.10 8.75 -13.53
C ALA A 52 -7.63 8.48 -13.18
N ILE A 53 -7.22 7.21 -13.03
CA ILE A 53 -5.80 6.85 -12.86
C ILE A 53 -5.02 7.27 -14.10
N ALA A 54 -5.51 7.00 -15.30
CA ALA A 54 -4.79 7.30 -16.54
C ALA A 54 -4.70 8.80 -16.83
N PHE A 55 -5.85 9.49 -16.88
CA PHE A 55 -6.00 10.84 -17.42
C PHE A 55 -6.43 11.89 -16.39
N GLY A 56 -6.52 11.56 -15.09
CA GLY A 56 -7.04 12.49 -14.07
C GLY A 56 -6.23 13.78 -13.87
N ASN A 57 -4.97 13.80 -14.32
CA ASN A 57 -4.13 15.00 -14.31
C ASN A 57 -4.22 15.80 -15.62
N GLU A 58 -4.87 15.26 -16.64
CA GLU A 58 -4.90 15.79 -18.01
C GLU A 58 -6.30 16.23 -18.45
N LYS A 59 -7.34 15.77 -17.74
CA LYS A 59 -8.75 15.95 -18.13
C LYS A 59 -9.61 16.25 -16.92
N SER A 60 -10.60 17.11 -17.11
CA SER A 60 -11.61 17.44 -16.10
C SER A 60 -12.53 16.26 -15.78
N LEU A 61 -13.18 16.30 -14.62
CA LEU A 61 -14.17 15.28 -14.22
C LEU A 61 -15.34 15.14 -15.21
N GLY A 62 -15.68 16.20 -15.95
CA GLY A 62 -16.69 16.17 -17.00
C GLY A 62 -16.22 15.37 -18.22
N GLU A 63 -14.98 15.61 -18.66
CA GLU A 63 -14.36 14.90 -19.78
C GLU A 63 -14.15 13.42 -19.47
N LEU A 64 -13.67 13.07 -18.27
CA LEU A 64 -13.50 11.67 -17.86
C LEU A 64 -14.84 10.92 -17.89
N ARG A 65 -15.94 11.54 -17.41
CA ARG A 65 -17.28 10.94 -17.46
C ARG A 65 -17.74 10.72 -18.90
N ARG A 66 -17.50 11.69 -19.79
CA ARG A 66 -17.86 11.61 -21.21
C ARG A 66 -17.05 10.53 -21.94
N LEU A 67 -15.76 10.40 -21.61
CA LEU A 67 -14.87 9.35 -22.10
C LEU A 67 -15.37 7.95 -21.70
N VAL A 68 -15.72 7.74 -20.43
CA VAL A 68 -16.27 6.45 -19.97
C VAL A 68 -17.58 6.12 -20.71
N ARG A 69 -18.48 7.09 -20.90
CA ARG A 69 -19.70 6.86 -21.66
C ARG A 69 -19.39 6.43 -23.11
N ARG A 70 -18.51 7.16 -23.80
CA ARG A 70 -18.07 6.81 -25.17
C ARG A 70 -17.43 5.44 -25.23
N HIS A 71 -16.62 5.09 -24.23
CA HIS A 71 -16.00 3.77 -24.15
C HIS A 71 -17.04 2.65 -24.15
N PHE A 72 -18.09 2.75 -23.35
CA PHE A 72 -19.14 1.74 -23.33
C PHE A 72 -19.86 1.61 -24.69
N GLN A 73 -20.14 2.72 -25.36
CA GLN A 73 -20.73 2.73 -26.70
C GLN A 73 -19.82 2.04 -27.72
N ARG A 74 -18.52 2.42 -27.75
CA ARG A 74 -17.52 1.81 -28.64
C ARG A 74 -17.32 0.32 -28.36
N LEU A 75 -17.25 -0.06 -27.09
CA LEU A 75 -17.12 -1.45 -26.67
C LEU A 75 -18.31 -2.28 -27.16
N GLY A 76 -19.55 -1.78 -26.97
CA GLY A 76 -20.76 -2.44 -27.46
C GLY A 76 -20.78 -2.57 -28.98
N ALA A 77 -20.42 -1.49 -29.70
CA ALA A 77 -20.32 -1.48 -31.16
C ALA A 77 -19.31 -2.50 -31.68
N ASN A 78 -18.09 -2.50 -31.13
CA ASN A 78 -17.02 -3.39 -31.56
C ASN A 78 -17.30 -4.86 -31.23
N LEU A 79 -17.83 -5.16 -30.03
CA LEU A 79 -18.22 -6.52 -29.67
C LEU A 79 -19.33 -7.04 -30.59
N LEU A 80 -20.37 -6.25 -30.86
CA LEU A 80 -21.46 -6.69 -31.73
C LEU A 80 -21.01 -6.86 -33.18
N CYS A 81 -20.16 -5.96 -33.69
CA CYS A 81 -19.59 -6.09 -35.04
C CYS A 81 -18.68 -7.32 -35.17
N SER A 82 -17.93 -7.69 -34.12
CA SER A 82 -17.03 -8.85 -34.13
C SER A 82 -17.75 -10.16 -34.50
N ILE A 83 -19.01 -10.33 -34.08
CA ILE A 83 -19.82 -11.52 -34.36
C ILE A 83 -20.03 -11.71 -35.87
N LYS A 84 -20.26 -10.62 -36.61
CA LYS A 84 -20.40 -10.67 -38.08
C LYS A 84 -19.03 -10.77 -38.76
N LEU A 85 -18.06 -9.97 -38.34
CA LEU A 85 -16.73 -9.90 -38.97
C LEU A 85 -16.00 -11.25 -38.95
N THR A 86 -16.06 -11.97 -37.83
CA THR A 86 -15.44 -13.30 -37.68
C THR A 86 -16.07 -14.38 -38.59
N ALA A 87 -17.23 -14.10 -39.18
CA ALA A 87 -17.91 -14.98 -40.13
C ALA A 87 -17.85 -14.49 -41.59
N MET A 88 -17.29 -13.30 -41.85
CA MET A 88 -17.16 -12.76 -43.19
C MET A 88 -15.97 -13.37 -43.94
N GLN A 89 -16.06 -13.39 -45.27
CA GLN A 89 -14.92 -13.69 -46.14
C GLN A 89 -13.82 -12.64 -45.97
N LEU A 90 -12.57 -13.07 -46.07
CA LEU A 90 -11.39 -12.26 -45.78
C LEU A 90 -11.29 -11.03 -46.69
N GLU A 91 -11.67 -11.14 -47.96
CA GLU A 91 -11.65 -10.07 -48.94
C GLU A 91 -12.65 -8.96 -48.57
N LYS A 92 -13.88 -9.34 -48.23
CA LYS A 92 -14.94 -8.40 -47.80
C LYS A 92 -14.64 -7.76 -46.45
N MET A 93 -13.98 -8.49 -45.55
CA MET A 93 -13.52 -7.95 -44.28
C MET A 93 -12.41 -6.90 -44.51
N ALA A 94 -11.46 -7.18 -45.41
CA ALA A 94 -10.36 -6.28 -45.70
C ALA A 94 -10.80 -4.94 -46.31
N THR A 95 -11.94 -4.86 -47.03
CA THR A 95 -12.46 -3.56 -47.53
C THR A 95 -12.90 -2.61 -46.41
N ARG A 96 -12.95 -3.08 -45.16
CA ARG A 96 -13.32 -2.29 -43.97
C ARG A 96 -12.11 -1.97 -43.07
N ILE A 97 -10.93 -2.43 -43.44
CA ILE A 97 -9.72 -2.37 -42.62
C ILE A 97 -8.60 -1.72 -43.42
N GLU A 98 -8.08 -0.62 -42.91
CA GLU A 98 -6.84 -0.01 -43.39
C GLU A 98 -5.69 -0.45 -42.49
N ALA A 99 -4.51 -0.68 -43.06
CA ALA A 99 -3.31 -1.07 -42.32
C ALA A 99 -2.16 -0.12 -42.63
N GLU A 100 -1.56 0.44 -41.59
CA GLU A 100 -0.44 1.39 -41.67
C GLU A 100 0.82 0.78 -41.08
N ASN A 101 1.97 1.14 -41.68
CA ASN A 101 3.31 0.81 -41.20
C ASN A 101 3.63 -0.69 -41.08
N LEU A 102 2.99 -1.53 -41.90
CA LEU A 102 3.26 -2.97 -41.94
C LEU A 102 4.73 -3.30 -42.22
N ASP A 103 5.45 -2.38 -42.88
CA ASP A 103 6.88 -2.50 -43.18
C ASP A 103 7.75 -2.76 -41.95
N PHE A 104 7.36 -2.30 -40.76
CA PHE A 104 8.09 -2.62 -39.53
C PHE A 104 8.10 -4.11 -39.22
N ILE A 105 6.99 -4.83 -39.48
CA ILE A 105 6.92 -6.27 -39.29
C ILE A 105 7.62 -6.99 -40.45
N HIS A 106 7.36 -6.55 -41.70
CA HIS A 106 7.94 -7.18 -42.87
C HIS A 106 9.47 -7.11 -42.89
N ARG A 107 10.05 -6.00 -42.44
CA ARG A 107 11.51 -5.81 -42.35
C ARG A 107 12.16 -6.89 -41.49
N GLU A 108 11.63 -7.14 -40.29
CA GLU A 108 12.20 -8.14 -39.38
C GLU A 108 11.99 -9.56 -39.91
N LEU A 109 10.78 -9.89 -40.38
CA LEU A 109 10.48 -11.23 -40.90
C LEU A 109 11.29 -11.56 -42.17
N ARG A 110 11.47 -10.61 -43.09
CA ARG A 110 12.30 -10.82 -44.29
C ARG A 110 13.78 -10.95 -43.97
N ALA A 111 14.24 -10.32 -42.88
CA ALA A 111 15.58 -10.51 -42.35
C ALA A 111 15.75 -11.85 -41.59
N GLY A 112 14.75 -12.74 -41.61
CA GLY A 112 14.77 -14.01 -40.90
C GLY A 112 14.66 -13.87 -39.37
N ARG A 113 14.37 -12.66 -38.87
CA ARG A 113 14.24 -12.42 -37.44
C ARG A 113 12.80 -12.64 -37.00
N PRO A 114 12.55 -13.53 -36.02
CA PRO A 114 11.20 -13.79 -35.55
C PRO A 114 10.59 -12.56 -34.87
N VAL A 115 9.26 -12.52 -34.80
CA VAL A 115 8.52 -11.36 -34.27
C VAL A 115 7.55 -11.76 -33.16
N VAL A 116 7.60 -11.03 -32.06
CA VAL A 116 6.60 -11.07 -31.00
C VAL A 116 5.76 -9.79 -31.08
N LEU A 117 4.48 -9.94 -31.43
CA LEU A 117 3.53 -8.84 -31.52
C LEU A 117 2.89 -8.57 -30.16
N ILE A 118 3.08 -7.35 -29.67
CA ILE A 118 2.44 -6.80 -28.48
C ILE A 118 1.08 -6.25 -28.92
N LEU A 119 0.02 -6.98 -28.60
CA LEU A 119 -1.36 -6.62 -28.92
C LEU A 119 -2.05 -5.96 -27.72
N SER A 120 -3.00 -5.09 -28.02
CA SER A 120 -3.82 -4.38 -27.01
C SER A 120 -5.30 -4.66 -27.24
N HIS A 121 -6.10 -4.71 -26.17
CA HIS A 121 -7.56 -4.77 -26.23
C HIS A 121 -8.13 -3.39 -26.58
N LEU A 122 -7.83 -2.92 -27.78
CA LEU A 122 -8.33 -1.69 -28.38
C LEU A 122 -9.33 -2.02 -29.49
N ALA A 123 -10.40 -1.23 -29.56
CA ALA A 123 -11.44 -1.30 -30.58
C ALA A 123 -11.95 -2.74 -30.78
N ASN A 124 -11.82 -3.29 -31.99
CA ASN A 124 -12.21 -4.66 -32.30
C ASN A 124 -10.96 -5.57 -32.39
N TRP A 125 -10.38 -5.89 -31.24
CA TRP A 125 -9.16 -6.70 -31.13
C TRP A 125 -9.34 -8.14 -31.66
N GLU A 126 -10.57 -8.65 -31.76
CA GLU A 126 -10.85 -9.98 -32.34
C GLU A 126 -10.39 -10.08 -33.80
N LEU A 127 -10.33 -8.95 -34.52
CA LEU A 127 -9.82 -8.88 -35.88
C LEU A 127 -8.37 -9.37 -35.99
N PHE A 128 -7.56 -9.26 -34.94
CA PHE A 128 -6.18 -9.76 -34.98
C PHE A 128 -6.10 -11.23 -35.38
N ALA A 129 -7.00 -12.08 -34.88
CA ALA A 129 -6.98 -13.51 -35.20
C ALA A 129 -7.42 -13.82 -36.64
N HIS A 130 -7.96 -12.85 -37.38
CA HIS A 130 -8.55 -13.07 -38.71
C HIS A 130 -7.84 -12.31 -39.82
N ILE A 131 -7.35 -11.10 -39.57
CA ILE A 131 -6.78 -10.23 -40.61
C ILE A 131 -5.25 -10.22 -40.62
N LEU A 132 -4.57 -10.39 -39.48
CA LEU A 132 -3.10 -10.46 -39.45
C LEU A 132 -2.53 -11.53 -40.38
N PRO A 133 -3.02 -12.78 -40.41
CA PRO A 133 -2.51 -13.77 -41.36
C PRO A 133 -2.66 -13.37 -42.84
N LYS A 134 -3.54 -12.43 -43.20
CA LYS A 134 -3.54 -11.84 -44.56
C LYS A 134 -2.25 -11.09 -44.86
N TYR A 135 -1.75 -10.34 -43.87
CA TYR A 135 -0.57 -9.49 -44.04
C TYR A 135 0.73 -10.26 -43.79
N ILE A 136 0.75 -11.22 -42.85
CA ILE A 136 1.97 -11.94 -42.45
C ILE A 136 1.91 -13.46 -42.68
N GLY A 137 0.96 -13.93 -43.49
CA GLY A 137 0.71 -15.38 -43.70
C GLY A 137 1.78 -16.14 -44.46
N TYR A 138 2.80 -15.45 -45.00
CA TYR A 138 3.97 -16.10 -45.60
C TYR A 138 4.93 -16.68 -44.55
N VAL A 139 4.72 -16.38 -43.26
CA VAL A 139 5.36 -17.08 -42.13
C VAL A 139 4.30 -17.76 -41.26
N ARG A 140 4.72 -18.81 -40.54
CA ARG A 140 3.87 -19.41 -39.51
C ARG A 140 3.56 -18.36 -38.44
N ASN A 141 2.29 -18.19 -38.14
CA ASN A 141 1.82 -17.22 -37.16
C ASN A 141 0.93 -17.90 -36.11
N SER A 142 1.02 -17.43 -34.87
CA SER A 142 0.25 -17.97 -33.76
C SER A 142 -0.23 -16.91 -32.78
N THR A 143 -1.12 -17.30 -31.87
CA THR A 143 -1.51 -16.48 -30.72
C THR A 143 -1.59 -17.30 -29.44
N ILE A 144 -1.31 -16.64 -28.31
CA ILE A 144 -1.53 -17.24 -27.00
C ILE A 144 -3.02 -17.17 -26.68
N TYR A 145 -3.63 -18.33 -26.46
CA TYR A 145 -5.05 -18.50 -26.20
C TYR A 145 -5.30 -18.99 -24.77
N GLN A 146 -6.46 -18.60 -24.22
CA GLN A 146 -6.98 -19.17 -22.99
C GLN A 146 -8.30 -19.86 -23.31
N ARG A 147 -8.40 -21.16 -22.99
CA ARG A 147 -9.63 -21.94 -23.20
C ARG A 147 -10.82 -21.27 -22.51
N LEU A 148 -11.94 -21.21 -23.24
CA LEU A 148 -13.21 -20.71 -22.74
C LEU A 148 -13.90 -21.78 -21.89
N GLY A 149 -14.63 -21.35 -20.86
CA GLY A 149 -15.26 -22.28 -19.91
C GLY A 149 -16.34 -23.17 -20.53
N ASN A 150 -17.04 -22.68 -21.56
CA ASN A 150 -18.02 -23.46 -22.30
C ASN A 150 -17.34 -24.18 -23.47
N ARG A 151 -17.30 -25.52 -23.40
CA ARG A 151 -16.62 -26.37 -24.39
C ARG A 151 -17.07 -26.13 -25.84
N PHE A 152 -18.36 -25.93 -26.07
CA PHE A 152 -18.91 -25.80 -27.43
C PHE A 152 -18.56 -24.45 -28.05
N ILE A 153 -18.54 -23.40 -27.23
CA ILE A 153 -18.08 -22.07 -27.64
C ILE A 153 -16.56 -22.10 -27.87
N ASP A 154 -15.79 -22.75 -26.99
CA ASP A 154 -14.33 -22.93 -27.15
C ASP A 154 -14.00 -23.59 -28.49
N GLU A 155 -14.58 -24.77 -28.75
CA GLU A 155 -14.40 -25.50 -30.00
C GLU A 155 -14.82 -24.67 -31.21
N HIS A 156 -15.93 -23.93 -31.12
CA HIS A 156 -16.39 -23.07 -32.20
C HIS A 156 -15.40 -21.93 -32.49
N VAL A 157 -14.95 -21.22 -31.46
CA VAL A 157 -13.99 -20.12 -31.59
C VAL A 157 -12.66 -20.64 -32.14
N ARG A 158 -12.16 -21.77 -31.64
CA ARG A 158 -10.95 -22.41 -32.17
C ARG A 158 -11.09 -22.79 -33.64
N ARG A 159 -12.22 -23.37 -34.03
CA ARG A 159 -12.50 -23.69 -35.44
C ARG A 159 -12.53 -22.43 -36.32
N VAL A 160 -13.16 -21.36 -35.85
CA VAL A 160 -13.30 -20.10 -36.59
C VAL A 160 -11.96 -19.39 -36.75
N ARG A 161 -11.15 -19.32 -35.70
CA ARG A 161 -9.80 -18.72 -35.75
C ARG A 161 -8.81 -19.57 -36.56
N GLY A 162 -8.90 -20.89 -36.46
CA GLY A 162 -8.06 -21.81 -37.24
C GLY A 162 -8.26 -21.70 -38.76
N ARG A 163 -9.46 -21.32 -39.22
CA ARG A 163 -9.74 -21.06 -40.65
C ARG A 163 -8.89 -19.91 -41.24
N ALA A 164 -8.43 -18.99 -40.40
CA ALA A 164 -7.58 -17.89 -40.82
C ALA A 164 -6.08 -18.28 -40.89
N GLY A 165 -5.73 -19.54 -40.59
CA GLY A 165 -4.35 -20.02 -40.60
C GLY A 165 -3.52 -19.67 -39.36
N VAL A 166 -4.16 -19.19 -38.28
CA VAL A 166 -3.50 -18.87 -37.02
C VAL A 166 -3.45 -20.10 -36.11
N GLU A 167 -2.24 -20.50 -35.71
CA GLU A 167 -2.05 -21.52 -34.68
C GLU A 167 -2.37 -20.95 -33.29
N MET A 168 -3.01 -21.74 -32.42
CA MET A 168 -3.36 -21.30 -31.07
C MET A 168 -2.66 -22.15 -30.02
N PHE A 169 -1.83 -21.51 -29.20
CA PHE A 169 -1.14 -22.16 -28.09
C PHE A 169 -1.86 -21.84 -26.77
N ASP A 170 -2.26 -22.87 -26.04
CA ASP A 170 -2.87 -22.70 -24.73
C ASP A 170 -1.82 -22.23 -23.72
N ARG A 171 -2.12 -21.15 -23.00
CA ARG A 171 -1.28 -20.65 -21.89
C ARG A 171 -0.97 -21.73 -20.83
N LYS A 172 -1.83 -22.75 -20.67
CA LYS A 172 -1.64 -23.83 -19.69
C LYS A 172 -0.70 -24.94 -20.15
N GLU A 173 -0.45 -25.08 -21.44
CA GLU A 173 0.37 -26.17 -22.02
C GLU A 173 1.86 -25.83 -22.10
N GLY A 174 2.29 -24.74 -21.44
CA GLY A 174 3.65 -24.24 -21.50
C GLY A 174 3.92 -23.39 -22.74
N PHE A 175 5.17 -22.92 -22.89
CA PHE A 175 5.56 -21.99 -23.95
C PHE A 175 6.57 -22.57 -24.94
N ASP A 176 6.85 -23.88 -24.88
CA ASP A 176 7.87 -24.52 -25.71
C ASP A 176 7.49 -24.51 -27.19
N GLN A 177 6.20 -24.70 -27.50
CA GLN A 177 5.69 -24.58 -28.87
C GLN A 177 5.86 -23.16 -29.42
N ALA A 178 5.60 -22.14 -28.59
CA ALA A 178 5.83 -20.75 -28.95
C ALA A 178 7.32 -20.45 -29.21
N ILE A 179 8.22 -21.01 -28.40
CA ILE A 179 9.67 -20.89 -28.59
C ILE A 179 10.10 -21.59 -29.89
N LYS A 180 9.59 -22.80 -30.16
CA LYS A 180 9.89 -23.56 -31.38
C LYS A 180 9.44 -22.81 -32.64
N LEU A 181 8.23 -22.24 -32.61
CA LEU A 181 7.71 -21.39 -33.69
C LEU A 181 8.64 -20.20 -33.96
N LEU A 182 9.00 -19.46 -32.91
CA LEU A 182 9.87 -18.29 -33.04
C LEU A 182 11.28 -18.67 -33.54
N ARG A 183 11.86 -19.77 -33.06
CA ARG A 183 13.15 -20.24 -33.58
C ARG A 183 13.10 -20.62 -35.06
N GLY A 184 11.94 -21.01 -35.56
CA GLY A 184 11.69 -21.23 -36.99
C GLY A 184 11.40 -19.97 -37.80
N GLY A 185 11.61 -18.77 -37.26
CA GLY A 185 11.38 -17.49 -37.96
C GLY A 185 9.91 -17.04 -38.01
N GLY A 186 9.03 -17.66 -37.22
CA GLY A 186 7.61 -17.34 -37.17
C GLY A 186 7.27 -16.06 -36.39
N ALA A 187 5.97 -15.77 -36.32
CA ALA A 187 5.41 -14.64 -35.57
C ALA A 187 4.41 -15.10 -34.50
N ILE A 188 4.40 -14.45 -33.33
CA ILE A 188 3.40 -14.72 -32.27
C ILE A 188 2.73 -13.45 -31.75
N GLY A 189 1.40 -13.45 -31.68
CA GLY A 189 0.61 -12.37 -31.12
C GLY A 189 0.20 -12.59 -29.67
N ILE A 190 0.48 -11.61 -28.81
CA ILE A 190 0.22 -11.67 -27.36
C ILE A 190 -0.49 -10.41 -26.90
N LEU A 191 -1.72 -10.57 -26.39
CA LEU A 191 -2.43 -9.50 -25.69
C LEU A 191 -1.75 -9.20 -24.35
N SER A 192 -1.16 -8.03 -24.23
CA SER A 192 -0.16 -7.71 -23.19
C SER A 192 -0.58 -6.60 -22.21
N ASP A 193 -1.77 -6.07 -22.38
CA ASP A 193 -2.31 -4.90 -21.68
C ASP A 193 -3.20 -5.24 -20.47
N GLN A 194 -3.45 -6.52 -20.20
CA GLN A 194 -4.22 -6.97 -19.04
C GLN A 194 -3.36 -7.23 -17.80
N HIS A 195 -3.93 -7.07 -16.61
CA HIS A 195 -3.30 -7.45 -15.34
C HIS A 195 -2.80 -8.91 -15.35
N ALA A 196 -1.50 -9.10 -15.11
CA ALA A 196 -0.83 -10.41 -15.24
C ALA A 196 -0.90 -11.31 -14.00
N GLY A 197 -1.61 -10.90 -12.95
CA GLY A 197 -1.65 -11.58 -11.66
C GLY A 197 -0.52 -11.12 -10.74
N ASP A 198 -0.36 -11.76 -9.58
CA ASP A 198 0.55 -11.28 -8.53
C ASP A 198 2.04 -11.56 -8.85
N HIS A 199 2.31 -12.48 -9.78
CA HIS A 199 3.66 -12.86 -10.24
C HIS A 199 4.17 -12.08 -11.46
N GLY A 200 3.38 -11.15 -11.99
CA GLY A 200 3.85 -10.26 -13.07
C GLY A 200 4.90 -9.27 -12.58
N VAL A 201 5.55 -8.60 -13.52
CA VAL A 201 6.51 -7.53 -13.24
C VAL A 201 5.73 -6.23 -13.03
N TRP A 202 5.78 -5.68 -11.84
CA TRP A 202 5.25 -4.37 -11.46
C TRP A 202 6.09 -3.26 -12.08
N VAL A 203 5.58 -2.70 -13.17
CA VAL A 203 6.22 -1.57 -13.88
C VAL A 203 5.21 -0.44 -14.06
N PRO A 204 5.67 0.80 -14.30
CA PRO A 204 4.77 1.93 -14.52
C PRO A 204 3.80 1.70 -15.69
N PHE A 205 2.54 2.08 -15.49
CA PHE A 205 1.50 2.18 -16.52
C PHE A 205 0.62 3.40 -16.23
N PHE A 206 0.66 4.40 -17.10
CA PHE A 206 0.13 5.76 -16.90
C PHE A 206 0.64 6.41 -15.60
N GLY A 207 1.93 6.19 -15.29
CA GLY A 207 2.57 6.70 -14.09
C GLY A 207 2.20 5.97 -12.80
N ARG A 208 1.42 4.89 -12.84
CA ARG A 208 1.09 4.07 -11.66
C ARG A 208 1.57 2.63 -11.84
N LEU A 209 2.10 1.99 -10.79
CA LEU A 209 2.55 0.60 -10.89
C LEU A 209 1.40 -0.35 -11.24
N ALA A 210 1.63 -1.20 -12.25
CA ALA A 210 0.72 -2.25 -12.70
C ALA A 210 1.49 -3.55 -12.96
N SER A 211 0.88 -4.69 -12.65
CA SER A 211 1.47 -6.01 -12.92
C SER A 211 1.39 -6.34 -14.40
N THR A 212 2.55 -6.39 -15.06
CA THR A 212 2.73 -6.65 -16.49
C THR A 212 3.28 -8.05 -16.72
N SER A 213 2.78 -8.72 -17.77
CA SER A 213 3.24 -10.06 -18.12
C SER A 213 4.68 -10.00 -18.65
N PRO A 214 5.63 -10.76 -18.08
CA PRO A 214 6.97 -10.85 -18.64
C PRO A 214 7.04 -11.70 -19.91
N LEU A 215 5.94 -12.36 -20.31
CA LEU A 215 5.95 -13.34 -21.40
C LEU A 215 6.50 -12.78 -22.73
N PRO A 216 6.06 -11.61 -23.24
CA PRO A 216 6.62 -11.06 -24.47
C PRO A 216 8.13 -10.81 -24.36
N ALA A 217 8.57 -10.23 -23.24
CA ALA A 217 9.98 -9.95 -22.97
C ALA A 217 10.82 -11.24 -22.89
N LEU A 218 10.31 -12.28 -22.22
CA LEU A 218 11.00 -13.56 -22.08
C LEU A 218 11.13 -14.29 -23.41
N LEU A 219 10.06 -14.32 -24.23
CA LEU A 219 10.10 -14.92 -25.56
C LEU A 219 11.11 -14.18 -26.46
N ALA A 220 11.03 -12.85 -26.51
CA ALA A 220 11.95 -12.02 -27.28
C ALA A 220 13.41 -12.28 -26.91
N LYS A 221 13.75 -12.34 -25.62
CA LYS A 221 15.11 -12.63 -25.17
C LYS A 221 15.57 -14.06 -25.51
N ARG A 222 14.71 -15.05 -25.34
CA ARG A 222 15.05 -16.47 -25.59
C ARG A 222 15.20 -16.82 -27.06
N THR A 223 14.56 -16.06 -27.95
CA THR A 223 14.53 -16.36 -29.39
C THR A 223 15.13 -15.23 -30.24
N ARG A 224 15.67 -14.19 -29.61
CA ARG A 224 16.16 -12.96 -30.26
C ARG A 224 15.11 -12.27 -31.15
N ALA A 225 13.82 -12.51 -30.86
CA ALA A 225 12.73 -11.94 -31.63
C ALA A 225 12.62 -10.43 -31.44
N ALA A 226 12.20 -9.73 -32.49
CA ALA A 226 11.81 -8.32 -32.40
C ALA A 226 10.47 -8.20 -31.66
N LEU A 227 10.34 -7.19 -30.80
CA LEU A 227 9.09 -6.86 -30.10
C LEU A 227 8.40 -5.71 -30.81
N ILE A 228 7.20 -5.92 -31.34
CA ILE A 228 6.51 -4.93 -32.18
C ILE A 228 5.10 -4.69 -31.64
N GLY A 229 4.76 -3.43 -31.38
CA GLY A 229 3.40 -3.05 -30.99
C GLY A 229 2.44 -3.04 -32.17
N VAL A 230 1.24 -3.62 -32.00
CA VAL A 230 0.16 -3.51 -32.98
C VAL A 230 -1.15 -3.16 -32.27
N ALA A 231 -1.84 -2.14 -32.76
CA ALA A 231 -3.14 -1.71 -32.25
C ALA A 231 -4.17 -1.61 -33.38
N ILE A 232 -5.44 -1.80 -33.01
CA ILE A 232 -6.59 -1.58 -33.89
C ILE A 232 -7.40 -0.42 -33.31
N TYR A 233 -7.80 0.50 -34.19
CA TYR A 233 -8.59 1.67 -33.84
C TYR A 233 -9.92 1.66 -34.57
N THR A 234 -10.95 2.19 -33.93
CA THR A 234 -12.22 2.52 -34.59
C THR A 234 -12.03 3.84 -35.34
N ASP A 235 -11.80 3.79 -36.65
CA ASP A 235 -11.57 5.01 -37.44
C ASP A 235 -12.89 5.73 -37.76
N LYS A 236 -13.82 5.01 -38.38
CA LYS A 236 -15.16 5.49 -38.74
C LYS A 236 -16.20 4.43 -38.37
N ARG A 237 -17.47 4.76 -38.52
CA ARG A 237 -18.57 3.80 -38.29
C ARG A 237 -18.33 2.52 -39.10
N ALA A 238 -18.16 1.40 -38.39
CA ALA A 238 -17.87 0.09 -38.98
C ALA A 238 -16.67 0.08 -39.96
N ARG A 239 -15.63 0.87 -39.66
CA ARG A 239 -14.31 0.82 -40.31
C ARG A 239 -13.22 0.88 -39.26
N TRP A 240 -12.16 0.10 -39.46
CA TRP A 240 -11.07 -0.04 -38.51
C TRP A 240 -9.73 0.24 -39.15
N ARG A 241 -8.76 0.64 -38.33
CA ARG A 241 -7.39 0.88 -38.77
C ARG A 241 -6.40 0.12 -37.90
N ILE A 242 -5.55 -0.68 -38.52
CA ILE A 242 -4.41 -1.36 -37.88
C ILE A 242 -3.20 -0.45 -38.00
N ILE A 243 -2.49 -0.26 -36.89
CA ILE A 243 -1.27 0.54 -36.88
C ILE A 243 -0.18 -0.24 -36.16
N VAL A 244 0.95 -0.36 -36.84
CA VAL A 244 2.14 -1.03 -36.36
C VAL A 244 3.13 0.03 -35.84
N SER A 245 3.66 -0.22 -34.64
CA SER A 245 4.70 0.61 -34.03
C SER A 245 6.10 0.13 -34.46
N PRO A 246 7.13 0.99 -34.39
CA PRO A 246 8.52 0.55 -34.57
C PRO A 246 8.90 -0.60 -33.61
N ALA A 247 9.85 -1.43 -34.03
CA ALA A 247 10.35 -2.52 -33.19
C ALA A 247 11.10 -1.98 -31.97
N LEU A 248 10.84 -2.59 -30.81
CA LEU A 248 11.59 -2.35 -29.59
C LEU A 248 12.92 -3.08 -29.65
N GLU A 249 14.00 -2.37 -29.33
CA GLU A 249 15.32 -2.97 -29.15
C GLU A 249 15.32 -3.83 -27.88
N ALA A 250 15.42 -5.14 -28.07
CA ALA A 250 15.46 -6.14 -27.01
C ALA A 250 16.87 -6.59 -26.63
N ASN A 251 17.89 -6.21 -27.42
CA ASN A 251 19.27 -6.61 -27.17
C ASN A 251 19.80 -5.90 -25.92
N GLN A 252 20.47 -6.64 -25.04
CA GLN A 252 21.07 -6.16 -23.78
C GLN A 252 20.10 -5.66 -22.68
N GLU A 253 18.80 -5.55 -22.95
CA GLU A 253 17.81 -5.08 -21.99
C GLU A 253 17.39 -6.14 -20.96
N SER A 254 17.07 -5.70 -19.74
CA SER A 254 16.47 -6.57 -18.72
C SER A 254 15.00 -6.89 -19.06
N ALA A 255 14.46 -8.00 -18.53
CA ALA A 255 13.05 -8.33 -18.75
C ALA A 255 12.11 -7.25 -18.18
N GLY A 256 12.48 -6.63 -17.05
CA GLY A 256 11.74 -5.50 -16.48
C GLY A 256 11.76 -4.27 -17.37
N SER A 257 12.90 -3.96 -17.99
CA SER A 257 13.02 -2.86 -18.95
C SER A 257 12.11 -3.05 -20.15
N LEU A 258 12.12 -4.24 -20.75
CA LEU A 258 11.23 -4.60 -21.85
C LEU A 258 9.75 -4.53 -21.46
N CYS A 259 9.38 -4.94 -20.24
CA CYS A 259 8.03 -4.78 -19.72
C CYS A 259 7.62 -3.30 -19.62
N ALA A 260 8.52 -2.44 -19.13
CA ALA A 260 8.25 -1.00 -19.03
C ALA A 260 8.10 -0.35 -20.42
N LYS A 261 8.97 -0.68 -21.39
CA LYS A 261 8.86 -0.22 -22.79
C LYS A 261 7.57 -0.73 -23.45
N THR A 262 7.19 -1.98 -23.19
CA THR A 262 5.92 -2.56 -23.66
C THR A 262 4.73 -1.76 -23.15
N ASN A 263 4.72 -1.42 -21.85
CA ASN A 263 3.69 -0.56 -21.28
C ASN A 263 3.67 0.84 -21.93
N GLN A 264 4.84 1.44 -22.22
CA GLN A 264 4.89 2.74 -22.90
C GLN A 264 4.28 2.70 -24.31
N VAL A 265 4.54 1.65 -25.08
CA VAL A 265 3.91 1.44 -26.39
C VAL A 265 2.39 1.35 -26.24
N ILE A 266 1.92 0.54 -25.29
CA ILE A 266 0.48 0.40 -25.03
C ILE A 266 -0.13 1.73 -24.55
N GLU A 267 0.55 2.50 -23.72
CA GLU A 267 0.11 3.84 -23.29
C GLU A 267 -0.06 4.78 -24.48
N GLN A 268 0.91 4.82 -25.40
CA GLN A 268 0.81 5.63 -26.62
C GLN A 268 -0.38 5.20 -27.49
N GLN A 269 -0.60 3.90 -27.63
CA GLN A 269 -1.75 3.37 -28.36
C GLN A 269 -3.07 3.81 -27.71
N ILE A 270 -3.20 3.69 -26.38
CA ILE A 270 -4.39 4.12 -25.65
C ILE A 270 -4.60 5.63 -25.74
N ARG A 271 -3.52 6.43 -25.67
CA ARG A 271 -3.60 7.89 -25.77
C ARG A 271 -4.15 8.35 -27.12
N ARG A 272 -3.89 7.60 -28.21
CA ARG A 272 -4.40 7.91 -29.55
C ARG A 272 -5.93 7.78 -29.65
N ALA A 273 -6.51 6.78 -29.01
CA ALA A 273 -7.97 6.57 -29.00
C ALA A 273 -8.42 6.06 -27.62
N PRO A 274 -8.52 6.95 -26.62
CA PRO A 274 -8.76 6.54 -25.25
C PRO A 274 -10.12 5.86 -25.08
N GLU A 275 -11.15 6.16 -25.86
CA GLU A 275 -12.45 5.47 -25.78
C GLU A 275 -12.40 3.99 -26.18
N ASP A 276 -11.43 3.59 -27.00
CA ASP A 276 -11.38 2.26 -27.59
C ASP A 276 -10.76 1.20 -26.67
N TRP A 277 -10.06 1.59 -25.60
CA TRP A 277 -9.39 0.62 -24.72
C TRP A 277 -10.36 -0.06 -23.76
N PHE A 278 -10.11 -1.32 -23.41
CA PHE A 278 -10.97 -2.13 -22.54
C PHE A 278 -10.96 -1.69 -21.05
N TRP A 279 -11.47 -0.50 -20.76
CA TRP A 279 -11.50 0.13 -19.43
C TRP A 279 -12.29 -0.63 -18.37
N VAL A 280 -13.12 -1.60 -18.77
CA VAL A 280 -13.87 -2.47 -17.85
C VAL A 280 -13.02 -3.60 -17.22
N HIS A 281 -11.72 -3.67 -17.54
CA HIS A 281 -10.74 -4.52 -16.85
C HIS A 281 -9.98 -3.78 -15.74
N ASN A 282 -9.77 -4.42 -14.59
CA ASN A 282 -9.02 -3.81 -13.49
C ASN A 282 -7.50 -3.95 -13.69
N ARG A 283 -6.91 -3.11 -14.54
CA ARG A 283 -5.46 -3.11 -14.83
C ARG A 283 -4.60 -2.87 -13.58
N TRP A 284 -5.03 -1.96 -12.69
CA TRP A 284 -4.34 -1.63 -11.44
C TRP A 284 -4.88 -2.42 -10.24
N LYS A 285 -5.32 -3.67 -10.47
CA LYS A 285 -5.67 -4.60 -9.39
C LYS A 285 -4.43 -4.88 -8.53
N THR A 286 -4.61 -4.87 -7.22
CA THR A 286 -3.55 -5.17 -6.26
C THR A 286 -3.74 -6.55 -5.63
N PRO A 287 -2.65 -7.24 -5.22
CA PRO A 287 -2.72 -8.56 -4.61
C PRO A 287 -3.59 -8.57 -3.35
N ARG A 288 -4.14 -9.74 -3.02
CA ARG A 288 -4.92 -9.95 -1.79
C ARG A 288 -4.34 -11.15 -1.02
N PRO A 289 -4.03 -11.01 0.28
CA PRO A 289 -4.13 -9.80 1.11
C PRO A 289 -2.96 -8.81 0.91
N ASN A 290 -1.89 -9.23 0.25
CA ASN A 290 -0.58 -8.57 0.28
C ASN A 290 -0.40 -7.43 -0.76
N PHE A 291 -1.08 -6.30 -0.61
CA PHE A 291 -1.00 -5.18 -1.56
C PHE A 291 0.27 -4.32 -1.42
N LEU A 292 1.04 -4.52 -0.37
CA LEU A 292 2.42 -4.04 -0.27
C LEU A 292 3.30 -4.97 -1.11
N LEU A 293 4.12 -4.38 -1.97
CA LEU A 293 4.86 -5.07 -3.01
C LEU A 293 6.22 -5.63 -2.53
N ALA A 294 6.58 -5.45 -1.26
CA ALA A 294 7.87 -5.85 -0.71
C ALA A 294 8.13 -7.37 -0.80
N ARG A 295 7.08 -8.21 -0.68
CA ARG A 295 7.18 -9.66 -0.90
C ARG A 295 7.41 -10.04 -2.37
N TYR A 296 7.20 -9.10 -3.29
CA TYR A 296 7.34 -9.26 -4.73
C TYR A 296 8.52 -8.42 -5.26
N LYS A 297 9.52 -8.07 -4.42
CA LYS A 297 10.57 -7.08 -4.73
C LYS A 297 11.35 -7.38 -6.02
N ARG A 298 11.59 -8.66 -6.34
CA ARG A 298 12.22 -9.09 -7.62
C ARG A 298 11.35 -8.82 -8.85
N SER A 299 10.11 -8.37 -8.63
CA SER A 299 9.12 -8.07 -9.66
C SER A 299 8.85 -6.58 -9.81
N VAL A 300 9.38 -5.67 -8.97
CA VAL A 300 9.21 -4.21 -9.20
C VAL A 300 10.38 -3.68 -10.01
N TYR A 301 10.09 -3.08 -11.16
CA TYR A 301 11.10 -2.44 -12.00
C TYR A 301 10.71 -1.01 -12.34
N LEU A 302 11.62 -0.07 -12.07
CA LEU A 302 11.51 1.32 -12.45
C LEU A 302 12.57 1.64 -13.51
N PRO A 303 12.23 2.27 -14.64
CA PRO A 303 13.21 2.75 -15.61
C PRO A 303 14.19 3.73 -14.94
N PRO A 304 15.49 3.75 -15.32
CA PRO A 304 16.50 4.60 -14.68
C PRO A 304 16.16 6.10 -14.63
N ARG A 305 15.39 6.60 -15.61
CA ARG A 305 14.96 8.01 -15.68
C ARG A 305 13.75 8.34 -14.80
N LEU A 306 13.15 7.36 -14.12
CA LEU A 306 11.92 7.53 -13.35
C LEU A 306 12.17 7.25 -11.86
N SER A 307 12.14 8.31 -11.05
CA SER A 307 12.13 8.19 -9.59
C SER A 307 10.77 7.68 -9.08
N ALA A 308 10.80 6.96 -7.96
CA ALA A 308 9.59 6.52 -7.25
C ALA A 308 8.65 7.70 -6.88
N GLN A 309 9.22 8.87 -6.62
CA GLN A 309 8.47 10.09 -6.28
C GLN A 309 7.65 10.63 -7.46
N ASN A 310 8.03 10.30 -8.69
CA ASN A 310 7.33 10.73 -9.92
C ASN A 310 6.12 9.83 -10.25
N LEU A 311 5.93 8.74 -9.50
CA LEU A 311 4.78 7.86 -9.67
C LEU A 311 3.52 8.48 -9.06
N LYS A 312 2.38 8.21 -9.68
CA LYS A 312 1.07 8.48 -9.09
C LYS A 312 0.95 7.63 -7.82
N PRO A 313 0.75 8.27 -6.64
CA PRO A 313 0.91 7.58 -5.38
C PRO A 313 -0.20 6.56 -5.13
N PHE A 314 0.18 5.45 -4.51
CA PHE A 314 -0.73 4.53 -3.85
C PHE A 314 -1.07 5.08 -2.46
N ARG A 315 -2.28 5.61 -2.30
CA ARG A 315 -2.66 6.34 -1.09
C ARG A 315 -3.25 5.42 -0.04
N ILE A 316 -2.61 5.36 1.12
CA ILE A 316 -3.09 4.59 2.28
C ILE A 316 -3.54 5.56 3.37
N LEU A 317 -4.80 5.46 3.76
CA LEU A 317 -5.29 6.08 4.98
C LEU A 317 -4.92 5.18 6.17
N ILE A 318 -4.26 5.72 7.19
CA ILE A 318 -4.09 5.06 8.48
C ILE A 318 -4.89 5.84 9.51
N ARG A 319 -5.90 5.18 10.11
CA ARG A 319 -6.59 5.75 11.28
C ARG A 319 -5.77 5.43 12.51
N SER A 320 -5.13 6.46 13.06
CA SER A 320 -4.37 6.38 14.32
C SER A 320 -5.29 6.00 15.50
N SER A 321 -4.69 5.46 16.55
CA SER A 321 -5.33 5.43 17.87
C SER A 321 -5.59 6.86 18.38
N ASN A 322 -6.43 6.98 19.40
CA ASN A 322 -6.74 8.26 20.04
C ASN A 322 -5.82 8.59 21.23
N TRP A 323 -5.00 7.63 21.65
CA TRP A 323 -4.13 7.72 22.83
C TRP A 323 -2.68 7.80 22.38
N LEU A 324 -1.90 8.68 23.02
CA LEU A 324 -0.52 8.94 22.65
C LEU A 324 0.33 7.67 22.66
N GLY A 325 0.26 6.86 23.72
CA GLY A 325 1.04 5.62 23.85
C GLY A 325 0.76 4.62 22.74
N ASP A 326 -0.52 4.33 22.48
CA ASP A 326 -0.93 3.44 21.37
C ASP A 326 -0.45 3.95 20.01
N ALA A 327 -0.47 5.27 19.81
CA ALA A 327 -0.09 5.88 18.54
C ALA A 327 1.42 5.73 18.32
N VAL A 328 2.23 5.99 19.35
CA VAL A 328 3.68 5.76 19.34
C VAL A 328 4.00 4.28 19.10
N MET A 329 3.33 3.36 19.79
CA MET A 329 3.53 1.91 19.59
C MET A 329 3.18 1.44 18.18
N SER A 330 2.41 2.22 17.42
CA SER A 330 2.05 1.89 16.03
C SER A 330 3.08 2.38 14.99
N VAL A 331 4.04 3.21 15.38
CA VAL A 331 5.07 3.78 14.48
C VAL A 331 5.86 2.71 13.73
N PRO A 332 6.36 1.62 14.35
CA PRO A 332 7.08 0.58 13.61
C PRO A 332 6.26 -0.04 12.47
N ALA A 333 4.94 -0.18 12.65
CA ALA A 333 4.05 -0.66 11.59
C ALA A 333 3.94 0.34 10.44
N VAL A 334 3.85 1.64 10.74
CA VAL A 334 3.84 2.70 9.71
C VAL A 334 5.14 2.70 8.90
N ARG A 335 6.30 2.57 9.57
CA ARG A 335 7.60 2.44 8.89
C ARG A 335 7.65 1.21 7.96
N ALA A 336 7.18 0.06 8.46
CA ALA A 336 7.11 -1.16 7.66
C ALA A 336 6.17 -1.02 6.44
N ILE A 337 5.06 -0.29 6.59
CA ILE A 337 4.13 0.01 5.48
C ILE A 337 4.78 0.92 4.44
N LYS A 338 5.50 1.97 4.86
CA LYS A 338 6.22 2.89 3.97
C LYS A 338 7.25 2.17 3.11
N ASN A 339 7.98 1.23 3.72
CA ASN A 339 8.96 0.38 3.04
C ASN A 339 8.31 -0.73 2.18
N GLY A 340 6.99 -0.88 2.27
CA GLY A 340 6.22 -1.93 1.60
C GLY A 340 6.12 -1.77 0.09
N ARG A 341 6.24 -0.55 -0.46
CA ARG A 341 6.21 -0.27 -1.90
C ARG A 341 6.77 1.13 -2.19
N PRO A 342 7.41 1.36 -3.35
CA PRO A 342 8.11 2.62 -3.61
C PRO A 342 7.17 3.82 -3.84
N ASP A 343 5.95 3.60 -4.31
CA ASP A 343 4.96 4.64 -4.65
C ASP A 343 3.93 4.89 -3.54
N VAL A 344 4.16 4.42 -2.30
CA VAL A 344 3.19 4.63 -1.22
C VAL A 344 3.23 6.06 -0.68
N ARG A 345 2.03 6.62 -0.51
CA ARG A 345 1.79 7.82 0.28
C ARG A 345 0.90 7.47 1.47
N ILE A 346 1.40 7.72 2.67
CA ILE A 346 0.73 7.45 3.94
C ILE A 346 0.06 8.73 4.42
N ILE A 347 -1.24 8.63 4.67
CA ILE A 347 -2.05 9.71 5.21
C ILE A 347 -2.54 9.27 6.59
N ILE A 348 -2.05 9.92 7.63
CA ILE A 348 -2.45 9.67 9.02
C ILE A 348 -3.66 10.54 9.37
N ALA A 349 -4.74 9.89 9.76
CA ALA A 349 -5.91 10.52 10.33
C ALA A 349 -5.90 10.33 11.86
N ALA A 350 -5.44 11.36 12.58
CA ALA A 350 -5.21 11.33 14.03
C ALA A 350 -5.86 12.53 14.73
N PRO A 351 -6.34 12.41 15.99
CA PRO A 351 -6.85 13.55 16.74
C PRO A 351 -5.81 14.67 16.87
N LEU A 352 -6.26 15.93 16.91
CA LEU A 352 -5.39 17.10 17.00
C LEU A 352 -4.41 17.01 18.19
N LYS A 353 -4.88 16.49 19.33
CA LYS A 353 -4.09 16.32 20.56
C LYS A 353 -2.85 15.42 20.42
N ILE A 354 -2.76 14.58 19.40
CA ILE A 354 -1.59 13.72 19.13
C ILE A 354 -0.97 13.97 17.75
N ALA A 355 -1.45 14.96 17.01
CA ALA A 355 -0.97 15.24 15.66
C ALA A 355 0.52 15.64 15.65
N ALA A 356 0.98 16.36 16.68
CA ALA A 356 2.37 16.76 16.86
C ALA A 356 3.33 15.55 16.93
N MET A 357 2.94 14.47 17.61
CA MET A 357 3.75 13.24 17.66
C MET A 357 3.92 12.63 16.26
N TRP A 358 2.87 12.61 15.44
CA TRP A 358 2.99 12.07 14.09
C TRP A 358 3.91 12.91 13.19
N LYS A 359 4.11 14.20 13.47
CA LYS A 359 5.08 15.03 12.73
C LYS A 359 6.52 14.57 12.95
N LEU A 360 6.79 13.81 14.00
CA LEU A 360 8.10 13.20 14.28
C LEU A 360 8.42 12.00 13.40
N VAL A 361 7.44 11.49 12.64
CA VAL A 361 7.55 10.26 11.86
C VAL A 361 7.67 10.64 10.38
N PRO A 362 8.88 10.62 9.79
CA PRO A 362 9.08 11.03 8.39
C PRO A 362 8.29 10.19 7.38
N GLU A 363 7.93 8.96 7.76
CA GLU A 363 7.13 8.07 6.94
C GLU A 363 5.65 8.48 6.83
N ALA A 364 5.17 9.39 7.69
CA ALA A 364 3.83 9.97 7.62
C ALA A 364 3.80 11.19 6.68
N ASP A 365 3.45 10.97 5.40
CA ASP A 365 3.50 12.03 4.38
C ASP A 365 2.47 13.16 4.59
N VAL A 366 1.30 12.84 5.16
CA VAL A 366 0.24 13.82 5.45
C VAL A 366 -0.41 13.45 6.77
N ILE A 367 -0.60 14.44 7.65
CA ILE A 367 -1.27 14.28 8.93
C ILE A 367 -2.46 15.23 8.94
N PHE A 368 -3.65 14.74 9.26
CA PHE A 368 -4.81 15.60 9.42
C PHE A 368 -5.73 15.12 10.54
N PRO A 369 -6.35 16.05 11.28
CA PRO A 369 -7.41 15.72 12.21
C PRO A 369 -8.74 15.50 11.48
N PRO A 370 -9.41 14.35 11.64
CA PRO A 370 -10.79 14.21 11.19
C PRO A 370 -11.64 15.27 11.91
N THR A 371 -12.39 16.07 11.15
CA THR A 371 -13.16 17.18 11.70
C THR A 371 -14.55 16.73 12.15
N GLY A 372 -15.02 17.32 13.26
CA GLY A 372 -16.40 17.22 13.74
C GLY A 372 -16.72 15.99 14.59
N ASN A 373 -17.59 16.20 15.58
CA ASN A 373 -18.04 15.13 16.48
C ASN A 373 -18.99 14.14 15.79
N SER A 374 -19.50 14.46 14.60
CA SER A 374 -20.44 13.61 13.84
C SER A 374 -19.75 12.76 12.77
N LEU A 375 -20.38 11.61 12.46
CA LEU A 375 -19.92 10.68 11.41
C LEU A 375 -19.84 11.35 10.03
N LEU A 376 -20.85 12.15 9.67
CA LEU A 376 -20.91 12.81 8.36
C LEU A 376 -19.80 13.85 8.17
N ALA A 377 -19.46 14.59 9.23
CA ALA A 377 -18.36 15.55 9.19
C ALA A 377 -17.02 14.85 8.93
N ALA A 378 -16.75 13.74 9.64
CA ALA A 378 -15.56 12.93 9.44
C ALA A 378 -15.49 12.34 8.02
N VAL A 379 -16.60 11.82 7.49
CA VAL A 379 -16.68 11.30 6.10
C VAL A 379 -16.41 12.40 5.07
N ARG A 380 -16.99 13.59 5.25
CA ARG A 380 -16.74 14.75 4.37
C ARG A 380 -15.27 15.17 4.42
N SER A 381 -14.67 15.23 5.61
CA SER A 381 -13.25 15.52 5.80
C SER A 381 -12.37 14.52 5.04
N LEU A 382 -12.64 13.22 5.20
CA LEU A 382 -11.95 12.16 4.48
C LEU A 382 -12.06 12.29 2.96
N ARG A 383 -13.27 12.55 2.44
CA ARG A 383 -13.50 12.71 0.99
C ARG A 383 -12.84 13.97 0.41
N ARG A 384 -12.61 15.01 1.21
CA ARG A 384 -11.91 16.24 0.80
C ARG A 384 -10.41 16.07 0.65
N GLN A 385 -9.79 15.16 1.40
CA GLN A 385 -8.34 14.97 1.37
C GLN A 385 -7.87 14.41 0.04
N SER A 386 -8.33 13.21 -0.32
CA SER A 386 -7.93 12.49 -1.53
C SER A 386 -8.79 11.23 -1.69
N SER A 387 -8.73 10.61 -2.87
CA SER A 387 -9.15 9.22 -3.01
C SER A 387 -8.11 8.29 -2.37
N PHE A 388 -8.58 7.33 -1.56
CA PHE A 388 -7.71 6.34 -0.91
C PHE A 388 -7.85 4.98 -1.59
N ASP A 389 -6.72 4.30 -1.76
CA ASP A 389 -6.67 2.94 -2.29
C ASP A 389 -6.94 1.89 -1.21
N ALA A 390 -6.47 2.18 0.01
CA ALA A 390 -6.67 1.34 1.18
C ALA A 390 -6.81 2.18 2.46
N ALA A 391 -7.52 1.64 3.45
CA ALA A 391 -7.60 2.16 4.81
C ALA A 391 -7.17 1.09 5.81
N ILE A 392 -6.18 1.41 6.64
CA ILE A 392 -5.70 0.58 7.75
C ILE A 392 -6.20 1.18 9.06
N LEU A 393 -6.95 0.40 9.83
CA LEU A 393 -7.63 0.86 11.03
C LEU A 393 -6.97 0.27 12.28
N PHE A 394 -6.17 1.08 12.97
CA PHE A 394 -5.56 0.68 14.24
C PHE A 394 -6.58 0.60 15.40
N PRO A 395 -7.54 1.54 15.56
CA PRO A 395 -8.62 1.38 16.53
C PRO A 395 -9.53 0.22 16.17
N ASN A 396 -10.15 -0.41 17.18
CA ASN A 396 -11.22 -1.42 17.00
C ASN A 396 -12.63 -0.84 16.90
N SER A 397 -12.76 0.49 16.83
CA SER A 397 -14.06 1.18 16.84
C SER A 397 -14.90 0.90 15.59
N LEU A 398 -16.21 0.64 15.79
CA LEU A 398 -17.21 0.55 14.72
C LEU A 398 -17.32 1.86 13.93
N ARG A 399 -17.28 3.00 14.62
CA ARG A 399 -17.34 4.34 14.01
C ARG A 399 -16.23 4.53 12.98
N VAL A 400 -15.00 4.15 13.32
CA VAL A 400 -13.84 4.29 12.42
C VAL A 400 -13.98 3.42 11.16
N ALA A 401 -14.59 2.24 11.30
CA ALA A 401 -14.91 1.38 10.15
C ALA A 401 -16.02 1.98 9.28
N LEU A 402 -17.05 2.57 9.88
CA LEU A 402 -18.14 3.27 9.18
C LEU A 402 -17.63 4.49 8.41
N GLU A 403 -16.78 5.32 9.04
CA GLU A 403 -16.11 6.47 8.40
C GLU A 403 -15.42 6.02 7.10
N SER A 404 -14.63 4.95 7.18
CA SER A 404 -13.85 4.43 6.04
C SER A 404 -14.73 3.82 4.94
N TRP A 405 -15.81 3.13 5.31
CA TRP A 405 -16.75 2.53 4.37
C TRP A 405 -17.57 3.59 3.63
N LEU A 406 -18.14 4.55 4.37
CA LEU A 406 -18.90 5.67 3.80
C LEU A 406 -18.03 6.57 2.92
N SER A 407 -16.73 6.68 3.19
CA SER A 407 -15.80 7.40 2.31
C SER A 407 -15.49 6.68 0.99
N GLY A 408 -16.03 5.48 0.75
CA GLY A 408 -15.88 4.76 -0.52
C GLY A 408 -14.53 4.05 -0.68
N ILE A 409 -13.77 3.88 0.41
CA ILE A 409 -12.44 3.29 0.35
C ILE A 409 -12.57 1.80 0.08
N THR A 410 -12.00 1.32 -1.03
CA THR A 410 -12.30 -0.03 -1.54
C THR A 410 -11.66 -1.17 -0.73
N ARG A 411 -10.56 -0.93 -0.02
CA ARG A 411 -9.88 -1.92 0.83
C ARG A 411 -9.80 -1.39 2.25
N ARG A 412 -10.34 -2.14 3.22
CA ARG A 412 -10.48 -1.71 4.63
C ARG A 412 -9.98 -2.84 5.52
N ILE A 413 -8.86 -2.56 6.19
CA ILE A 413 -8.04 -3.52 6.91
C ILE A 413 -8.12 -3.24 8.41
N GLY A 414 -8.27 -4.29 9.23
CA GLY A 414 -8.18 -4.19 10.67
C GLY A 414 -8.54 -5.49 11.36
N TYR A 415 -8.45 -5.52 12.69
CA TYR A 415 -8.94 -6.63 13.49
C TYR A 415 -10.47 -6.67 13.53
N ARG A 416 -11.06 -7.85 13.79
CA ARG A 416 -12.51 -8.08 13.76
C ARG A 416 -13.30 -7.19 14.73
N GLY A 417 -12.70 -6.78 15.84
CA GLY A 417 -13.29 -6.16 17.04
C GLY A 417 -14.67 -5.48 16.94
N HIS A 418 -15.47 -5.60 18.00
CA HIS A 418 -16.75 -4.89 18.20
C HIS A 418 -17.71 -4.86 16.98
N SER A 419 -18.06 -6.04 16.44
CA SER A 419 -19.11 -6.21 15.41
C SER A 419 -18.92 -5.42 14.11
N ARG A 420 -17.70 -5.04 13.75
CA ARG A 420 -17.37 -4.29 12.52
C ARG A 420 -16.93 -5.17 11.34
N ASN A 421 -17.03 -6.49 11.48
CA ASN A 421 -16.55 -7.48 10.50
C ASN A 421 -17.12 -7.26 9.09
N TRP A 422 -18.40 -6.89 8.96
CA TRP A 422 -19.08 -6.64 7.68
C TRP A 422 -18.61 -5.36 6.98
N LEU A 423 -17.98 -4.43 7.71
CA LEU A 423 -17.39 -3.21 7.17
C LEU A 423 -15.97 -3.44 6.68
N LEU A 424 -15.24 -4.41 7.24
CA LEU A 424 -13.91 -4.77 6.81
C LEU A 424 -13.97 -5.76 5.66
N ASN A 425 -13.00 -5.71 4.75
CA ASN A 425 -12.86 -6.71 3.69
C ASN A 425 -11.49 -7.38 3.64
N GLN A 426 -10.65 -7.07 4.63
CA GLN A 426 -9.42 -7.77 4.94
C GLN A 426 -9.26 -7.78 6.46
N ILE A 427 -9.71 -8.88 7.08
CA ILE A 427 -9.66 -9.06 8.54
C ILE A 427 -8.30 -9.65 8.89
N ILE A 428 -7.61 -9.06 9.86
CA ILE A 428 -6.34 -9.58 10.35
C ILE A 428 -6.60 -10.72 11.34
N PRO A 429 -5.99 -11.91 11.15
CA PRO A 429 -6.13 -13.03 12.06
C PRO A 429 -5.46 -12.72 13.41
N GLU A 430 -6.19 -12.97 14.50
CA GLU A 430 -5.66 -12.88 15.86
C GLU A 430 -5.10 -14.24 16.30
N PRO A 431 -3.96 -14.29 16.98
CA PRO A 431 -3.44 -15.53 17.53
C PRO A 431 -4.38 -16.08 18.61
N PRO A 432 -4.38 -17.40 18.87
CA PRO A 432 -5.16 -17.98 19.95
C PRO A 432 -4.74 -17.38 21.30
N ARG A 433 -5.71 -17.14 22.20
CA ARG A 433 -5.49 -16.49 23.51
C ARG A 433 -4.55 -17.24 24.45
N ARG A 434 -4.26 -18.52 24.19
CA ARG A 434 -3.39 -19.38 25.02
C ARG A 434 -1.89 -19.23 24.70
N GLY A 435 -1.51 -18.33 23.79
CA GLY A 435 -0.12 -18.05 23.46
C GLY A 435 0.57 -17.07 24.44
N PRO A 436 1.88 -16.82 24.26
CA PRO A 436 2.58 -15.80 25.04
C PRO A 436 1.95 -14.42 24.81
N LEU A 437 2.06 -13.55 25.82
CA LEU A 437 1.58 -12.18 25.73
C LEU A 437 2.26 -11.45 24.56
N GLU A 438 1.46 -10.92 23.65
CA GLU A 438 1.95 -10.19 22.49
C GLU A 438 1.93 -8.68 22.78
N HIS A 439 3.09 -8.04 22.68
CA HIS A 439 3.21 -6.60 22.82
C HIS A 439 2.34 -5.85 21.79
N GLN A 440 1.72 -4.74 22.19
CA GLN A 440 0.78 -4.00 21.33
C GLN A 440 1.42 -3.50 20.02
N SER A 441 2.71 -3.13 20.04
CA SER A 441 3.47 -2.82 18.81
C SER A 441 3.54 -4.00 17.83
N ALA A 442 3.73 -5.22 18.34
CA ALA A 442 3.74 -6.42 17.51
C ALA A 442 2.37 -6.68 16.85
N ARG A 443 1.27 -6.33 17.55
CA ARG A 443 -0.08 -6.38 16.97
C ARG A 443 -0.25 -5.41 15.81
N TYR A 444 0.31 -4.20 15.87
CA TYR A 444 0.29 -3.27 14.74
C TYR A 444 1.19 -3.76 13.60
N LEU A 445 2.39 -4.26 13.91
CA LEU A 445 3.31 -4.84 12.92
C LEU A 445 2.69 -6.04 12.20
N ARG A 446 1.89 -6.85 12.88
CA ARG A 446 1.11 -7.93 12.26
C ARG A 446 0.18 -7.41 11.18
N ILE A 447 -0.52 -6.29 11.42
CA ILE A 447 -1.37 -5.66 10.38
C ILE A 447 -0.52 -5.31 9.15
N ALA A 448 0.65 -4.68 9.34
CA ALA A 448 1.56 -4.34 8.24
C ALA A 448 2.05 -5.60 7.49
N ARG A 449 2.43 -6.64 8.22
CA ARG A 449 2.88 -7.93 7.66
C ARG A 449 1.80 -8.61 6.82
N GLU A 450 0.57 -8.69 7.32
CA GLU A 450 -0.57 -9.26 6.59
C GLU A 450 -1.03 -8.38 5.40
N CYS A 451 -0.57 -7.13 5.34
CA CYS A 451 -0.68 -6.29 4.15
C CYS A 451 0.46 -6.52 3.14
N GLY A 452 1.49 -7.31 3.49
CA GLY A 452 2.63 -7.63 2.63
C GLY A 452 3.94 -6.90 2.96
N ALA A 453 4.03 -6.21 4.09
CA ALA A 453 5.29 -5.60 4.54
C ALA A 453 6.31 -6.69 4.92
N LEU A 454 7.60 -6.38 4.74
CA LEU A 454 8.69 -7.16 5.33
C LEU A 454 8.98 -6.59 6.72
N THR A 455 9.00 -7.45 7.72
CA THR A 455 9.39 -7.11 9.10
C THR A 455 10.64 -7.92 9.48
N GLU A 456 11.38 -7.51 10.52
CA GLU A 456 12.57 -8.26 11.01
C GLU A 456 12.23 -9.73 11.29
N GLN A 457 11.08 -9.98 11.91
CA GLN A 457 10.53 -11.33 12.13
C GLN A 457 10.23 -12.10 10.83
N SER A 458 9.88 -11.40 9.73
CA SER A 458 9.63 -12.02 8.42
C SER A 458 10.93 -12.41 7.68
N LEU A 459 12.09 -11.92 8.13
CA LEU A 459 13.40 -12.18 7.54
C LEU A 459 14.15 -13.34 8.24
N GLY A 460 13.49 -14.08 9.12
CA GLY A 460 14.11 -15.21 9.83
C GLY A 460 15.14 -14.81 10.89
N LYS A 461 15.29 -13.51 11.17
CA LYS A 461 16.03 -13.07 12.35
C LYS A 461 15.20 -13.43 13.57
N LYS A 462 15.69 -14.37 14.39
CA LYS A 462 15.15 -14.63 15.73
C LYS A 462 15.10 -13.28 16.44
N THR A 463 13.89 -12.84 16.76
CA THR A 463 13.71 -11.75 17.72
C THR A 463 13.92 -12.39 19.09
N PRO A 464 14.91 -11.96 19.89
CA PRO A 464 14.82 -12.19 21.32
C PRO A 464 13.59 -11.42 21.78
N ASP A 465 12.61 -12.13 22.34
CA ASP A 465 11.47 -11.62 23.12
C ASP A 465 11.29 -10.10 23.16
N ALA A 466 10.70 -9.49 22.13
CA ALA A 466 10.26 -8.09 22.13
C ALA A 466 11.23 -7.05 22.77
N GLN A 467 12.54 -7.32 22.74
CA GLN A 467 13.62 -6.42 23.11
C GLN A 467 14.37 -6.06 21.82
N GLY A 468 14.61 -4.77 21.61
CA GLY A 468 15.41 -4.26 20.50
C GLY A 468 14.83 -4.46 19.09
N SER A 469 13.76 -3.75 18.72
CA SER A 469 13.60 -3.42 17.30
C SER A 469 14.56 -2.27 16.96
N THR A 470 15.61 -2.57 16.20
CA THR A 470 16.62 -1.63 15.66
C THR A 470 16.05 -0.48 14.81
N LEU A 471 14.73 -0.43 14.61
CA LEU A 471 14.02 0.55 13.79
C LEU A 471 13.82 1.93 14.44
N ASN A 472 14.10 2.13 15.73
CA ASN A 472 14.05 3.45 16.37
C ASN A 472 15.39 4.21 16.35
N ALA A 473 16.49 3.57 15.95
CA ALA A 473 17.83 4.16 16.00
C ALA A 473 17.98 5.43 15.12
N GLN A 474 17.20 5.56 14.03
CA GLN A 474 17.35 6.69 13.09
C GLN A 474 16.86 8.05 13.61
N LEU A 475 16.04 8.10 14.66
CA LEU A 475 15.70 9.37 15.33
C LEU A 475 16.64 9.67 16.52
N ALA A 476 17.40 8.68 16.98
CA ALA A 476 18.35 8.83 18.08
C ALA A 476 19.69 9.44 17.62
N ASP A 477 20.05 9.32 16.34
CA ASP A 477 21.30 9.85 15.77
C ASP A 477 21.35 11.38 15.69
N SER A 478 20.23 12.09 15.93
CA SER A 478 20.23 13.56 15.98
C SER A 478 20.42 14.13 17.40
N ASN A 479 20.71 13.30 18.40
CA ASN A 479 21.28 13.84 19.64
C ASN A 479 22.71 14.30 19.33
N GLN A 480 22.82 15.49 18.74
CA GLN A 480 23.94 16.39 18.98
C GLN A 480 23.97 16.69 20.48
N LEU A 481 24.43 15.72 21.27
CA LEU A 481 25.08 15.98 22.54
C LEU A 481 26.43 16.60 22.19
N SER A 482 26.38 17.86 21.75
CA SER A 482 27.53 18.75 21.81
C SER A 482 28.04 18.71 23.24
N THR A 483 29.34 18.43 23.36
CA THR A 483 30.19 18.63 24.54
C THR A 483 29.70 19.73 25.46
N ILE A 484 29.43 19.44 26.74
CA ILE A 484 29.27 20.49 27.75
C ILE A 484 29.89 20.03 29.09
N GLY A 485 30.90 20.76 29.54
CA GLY A 485 31.38 20.72 30.93
C GLY A 485 30.40 21.42 31.87
N ASP A 486 30.41 21.05 33.16
CA ASP A 486 29.69 21.70 34.28
C ASP A 486 28.20 22.05 34.09
N GLN A 487 27.49 21.52 33.10
CA GLN A 487 26.04 21.75 32.96
C GLN A 487 25.18 20.76 33.77
N LEU A 488 24.21 21.33 34.47
CA LEU A 488 23.15 20.67 35.24
C LEU A 488 22.36 19.68 34.37
N LEU A 489 22.29 18.40 34.78
CA LEU A 489 21.57 17.36 34.02
C LEU A 489 20.06 17.56 34.13
N LYS A 490 19.37 17.75 33.00
CA LYS A 490 17.90 17.86 32.99
C LYS A 490 17.25 16.47 33.05
N LEU A 491 16.37 16.26 34.03
CA LEU A 491 15.59 15.04 34.22
C LEU A 491 14.09 15.33 34.14
N GLY A 492 13.37 14.59 33.32
CA GLY A 492 11.91 14.68 33.26
C GLY A 492 11.26 13.84 34.36
N LEU A 493 10.15 14.32 34.91
CA LEU A 493 9.30 13.55 35.81
C LEU A 493 7.84 13.67 35.39
N SER A 494 7.16 12.56 35.10
CA SER A 494 5.73 12.56 34.79
C SER A 494 4.94 11.66 35.75
N PRO A 495 4.35 12.24 36.82
CA PRO A 495 3.71 11.50 37.92
C PRO A 495 2.25 11.13 37.62
N GLY A 496 1.68 11.69 36.55
CA GLY A 496 0.29 11.49 36.16
C GLY A 496 0.02 10.11 35.54
N ALA A 497 -1.27 9.85 35.28
CA ALA A 497 -1.72 8.77 34.41
C ALA A 497 -3.15 9.04 33.90
N GLU A 498 -3.32 9.19 32.58
CA GLU A 498 -4.62 9.47 31.91
C GLU A 498 -5.61 8.30 32.06
N TYR A 499 -5.09 7.06 32.14
CA TYR A 499 -5.90 5.85 32.28
C TYR A 499 -6.70 5.85 33.60
N GLY A 500 -6.05 6.25 34.70
CA GLY A 500 -6.65 6.31 36.03
C GLY A 500 -5.64 6.15 37.16
N PRO A 501 -6.08 6.38 38.42
CA PRO A 501 -5.20 6.37 39.60
C PRO A 501 -4.52 5.03 39.87
N ALA A 502 -5.07 3.90 39.39
CA ALA A 502 -4.45 2.57 39.56
C ALA A 502 -3.08 2.42 38.86
N LYS A 503 -2.74 3.35 37.97
CA LYS A 503 -1.44 3.42 37.28
C LYS A 503 -0.50 4.46 37.89
N ARG A 504 -0.85 5.14 38.98
CA ARG A 504 -0.02 6.20 39.56
C ARG A 504 0.79 5.66 40.73
N TRP A 505 2.11 5.75 40.64
CA TRP A 505 2.95 5.65 41.83
C TRP A 505 2.72 6.86 42.74
N LEU A 506 2.99 6.69 44.03
CA LEU A 506 2.53 7.63 45.08
C LEU A 506 3.26 8.98 44.93
N PRO A 507 2.56 10.13 44.90
CA PRO A 507 3.18 11.45 44.73
C PRO A 507 4.29 11.74 45.74
N GLU A 508 4.09 11.38 47.00
CA GLU A 508 5.07 11.52 48.07
C GLU A 508 6.35 10.73 47.79
N ARG A 509 6.24 9.55 47.16
CA ARG A 509 7.40 8.72 46.79
C ARG A 509 8.12 9.25 45.55
N PHE A 510 7.40 9.85 44.60
CA PHE A 510 8.03 10.60 43.51
C PHE A 510 8.86 11.77 44.05
N ALA A 511 8.31 12.52 45.00
CA ALA A 511 9.00 13.64 45.64
C ALA A 511 10.27 13.18 46.37
N GLU A 512 10.15 12.13 47.18
CA GLU A 512 11.27 11.56 47.94
C GLU A 512 12.37 11.01 47.01
N ALA A 513 12.02 10.28 45.96
CA ALA A 513 12.99 9.77 44.98
C ALA A 513 13.70 10.89 44.24
N ALA A 514 12.95 11.89 43.76
CA ALA A 514 13.52 13.02 43.03
C ALA A 514 14.44 13.88 43.92
N ALA A 515 14.08 14.10 45.18
CA ALA A 515 14.90 14.83 46.15
C ALA A 515 16.19 14.05 46.47
N THR A 516 16.09 12.73 46.63
CA THR A 516 17.25 11.87 46.88
C THR A 516 18.25 11.90 45.72
N VAL A 517 17.76 11.84 44.48
CA VAL A 517 18.63 11.96 43.28
C VAL A 517 19.26 13.36 43.20
N ALA A 518 18.50 14.42 43.49
CA ALA A 518 19.03 15.79 43.47
C ALA A 518 20.09 16.05 44.55
N ALA A 519 20.02 15.36 45.68
CA ALA A 519 21.06 15.40 46.71
C ALA A 519 22.35 14.65 46.29
N GLN A 520 22.25 13.68 45.38
CA GLN A 520 23.39 12.84 44.94
C GLN A 520 24.02 13.30 43.62
N SER A 521 23.38 14.18 42.87
CA SER A 521 23.87 14.63 41.55
C SER A 521 23.33 16.01 41.19
N PRO A 522 24.10 16.83 40.46
CA PRO A 522 23.66 18.15 40.00
C PRO A 522 22.64 17.99 38.87
N VAL A 523 21.36 17.91 39.24
CA VAL A 523 20.24 17.71 38.30
C VAL A 523 19.17 18.79 38.43
N GLN A 524 18.44 19.04 37.33
CA GLN A 524 17.23 19.84 37.30
C GLN A 524 16.05 18.98 36.92
N TRP A 525 15.06 18.88 37.79
CA TRP A 525 13.82 18.19 37.51
C TRP A 525 12.86 19.07 36.70
N ILE A 526 12.21 18.49 35.70
CA ILE A 526 11.17 19.14 34.91
C ILE A 526 9.90 18.30 35.00
N LEU A 527 8.84 18.84 35.61
CA LEU A 527 7.59 18.10 35.84
C LEU A 527 6.66 18.21 34.64
N PHE A 528 6.30 17.07 34.04
CA PHE A 528 5.40 16.99 32.91
C PHE A 528 4.08 16.32 33.27
N GLY A 529 2.97 16.88 32.80
CA GLY A 529 1.65 16.33 33.06
C GLY A 529 0.53 17.14 32.45
N THR A 530 -0.69 16.62 32.54
CA THR A 530 -1.90 17.33 32.13
C THR A 530 -2.38 18.26 33.24
N LYS A 531 -3.33 19.14 32.96
CA LYS A 531 -3.96 19.99 34.00
C LYS A 531 -4.58 19.18 35.15
N ASN A 532 -4.96 17.92 34.89
CA ASN A 532 -5.51 17.02 35.92
C ASN A 532 -4.46 16.50 36.91
N ASP A 533 -3.18 16.73 36.63
CA ASP A 533 -2.06 16.28 37.46
C ASP A 533 -1.48 17.44 38.30
N ALA A 534 -2.07 18.65 38.24
CA ALA A 534 -1.53 19.87 38.83
C ALA A 534 -1.28 19.75 40.34
N VAL A 535 -2.23 19.20 41.10
CA VAL A 535 -2.13 19.00 42.55
C VAL A 535 -0.90 18.16 42.91
N PHE A 536 -0.62 17.09 42.15
CA PHE A 536 0.54 16.25 42.38
C PHE A 536 1.85 16.95 42.00
N GLY A 537 1.82 17.73 40.91
CA GLY A 537 2.96 18.54 40.49
C GLY A 537 3.37 19.54 41.55
N GLU A 538 2.41 20.20 42.20
CA GLU A 538 2.66 21.19 43.24
C GLU A 538 3.25 20.56 44.50
N GLN A 539 2.76 19.39 44.90
CA GLN A 539 3.33 18.60 45.99
C GLN A 539 4.81 18.25 45.74
N ILE A 540 5.12 17.75 44.54
CA ILE A 540 6.49 17.37 44.15
C ILE A 540 7.38 18.61 44.03
N ALA A 541 6.88 19.69 43.40
CA ALA A 541 7.64 20.93 43.23
C ALA A 541 7.99 21.57 44.57
N THR A 542 7.07 21.57 45.53
CA THR A 542 7.31 22.08 46.90
C THR A 542 8.44 21.32 47.59
N ALA A 543 8.50 20.00 47.41
CA ALA A 543 9.55 19.17 48.00
C ALA A 543 10.94 19.37 47.36
N LEU A 544 10.98 19.77 46.08
CA LEU A 544 12.22 19.91 45.32
C LEU A 544 12.78 21.35 45.29
N GLY A 545 11.96 22.36 45.59
CA GLY A 545 12.36 23.77 45.58
C GLY A 545 12.96 24.19 44.23
N ASP A 546 14.09 24.91 44.27
CA ASP A 546 14.77 25.47 43.09
C ASP A 546 15.35 24.41 42.15
N SER A 547 15.44 23.15 42.59
CA SER A 547 15.89 22.03 41.75
C SER A 547 14.81 21.53 40.77
N CYS A 548 13.65 22.19 40.71
CA CYS A 548 12.49 21.74 39.94
C CYS A 548 11.80 22.87 39.16
N ILE A 549 11.50 22.61 37.89
CA ILE A 549 10.64 23.44 37.04
C ILE A 549 9.31 22.70 36.82
N ASN A 550 8.21 23.25 37.35
CA ASN A 550 6.88 22.66 37.18
C ASN A 550 6.22 23.10 35.85
N ARG A 551 6.10 22.20 34.88
CA ARG A 551 5.45 22.42 33.57
C ARG A 551 4.08 21.74 33.45
N ILE A 552 3.54 21.19 34.53
CA ILE A 552 2.27 20.45 34.49
C ILE A 552 1.13 21.36 34.04
N GLY A 553 0.41 20.93 32.99
CA GLY A 553 -0.74 21.67 32.44
C GLY A 553 -0.36 22.94 31.67
N GLN A 554 0.93 23.24 31.53
CA GLN A 554 1.44 24.48 30.91
C GLN A 554 2.02 24.25 29.51
N THR A 555 2.22 23.00 29.10
CA THR A 555 2.81 22.64 27.80
C THR A 555 1.78 22.12 26.81
N THR A 556 1.99 22.47 25.55
CA THR A 556 1.41 21.77 24.40
C THR A 556 2.20 20.48 24.11
N LEU A 557 1.68 19.61 23.25
CA LEU A 557 2.42 18.40 22.87
C LEU A 557 3.71 18.74 22.10
N ASP A 558 3.71 19.78 21.25
CA ASP A 558 4.93 20.22 20.55
C ASP A 558 5.98 20.70 21.57
N GLN A 559 5.60 21.51 22.57
CA GLN A 559 6.52 21.97 23.64
C GLN A 559 7.02 20.80 24.52
N LEU A 560 6.15 19.85 24.87
CA LEU A 560 6.55 18.65 25.63
C LEU A 560 7.61 17.86 24.87
N ILE A 561 7.46 17.72 23.54
CA ILE A 561 8.46 17.03 22.70
C ILE A 561 9.81 17.75 22.78
N ASP A 562 9.83 19.07 22.65
CA ASP A 562 11.05 19.86 22.63
C ASP A 562 11.78 19.86 23.99
N GLU A 563 11.03 19.91 25.09
CA GLU A 563 11.62 19.80 26.43
C GLU A 563 12.08 18.38 26.75
N LEU A 564 11.33 17.34 26.35
CA LEU A 564 11.74 15.95 26.54
C LEU A 564 13.06 15.63 25.83
N ARG A 565 13.30 16.16 24.62
CA ARG A 565 14.57 15.96 23.90
C ARG A 565 15.79 16.49 24.66
N GLN A 566 15.60 17.47 25.52
CA GLN A 566 16.67 18.04 26.33
C GLN A 566 16.90 17.26 27.64
N CYS A 567 16.01 16.31 27.96
CA CYS A 567 16.13 15.49 29.16
C CYS A 567 17.07 14.31 28.90
N HIS A 568 17.90 14.00 29.89
CA HIS A 568 18.77 12.82 29.88
C HIS A 568 17.99 11.54 30.21
N LEU A 569 16.97 11.68 31.07
CA LEU A 569 16.11 10.59 31.49
C LEU A 569 14.71 11.12 31.83
N LEU A 570 13.70 10.28 31.68
CA LEU A 570 12.34 10.49 32.16
C LEU A 570 11.98 9.44 33.23
N LEU A 571 11.65 9.88 34.44
CA LEU A 571 11.01 9.08 35.48
C LEU A 571 9.48 9.19 35.35
N THR A 572 8.78 8.08 35.17
CA THR A 572 7.33 8.12 34.88
C THR A 572 6.58 6.84 35.26
N ASN A 573 5.26 6.91 35.25
CA ASN A 573 4.38 5.73 35.25
C ASN A 573 4.16 5.18 33.82
N ASP A 574 3.43 4.07 33.70
CA ASP A 574 2.86 3.57 32.43
C ASP A 574 1.89 4.58 31.78
N THR A 575 2.45 5.47 30.94
CA THR A 575 1.76 6.61 30.31
C THR A 575 2.12 6.80 28.84
N GLY A 576 1.35 7.64 28.14
CA GLY A 576 1.72 8.09 26.79
C GLY A 576 3.07 8.81 26.73
N THR A 577 3.43 9.56 27.79
CA THR A 577 4.70 10.30 27.88
C THR A 577 5.89 9.36 27.93
N MET A 578 5.77 8.22 28.64
CA MET A 578 6.78 7.14 28.65
C MET A 578 7.11 6.68 27.22
N HIS A 579 6.08 6.36 26.44
CA HIS A 579 6.28 5.92 25.06
C HIS A 579 6.87 7.03 24.18
N LEU A 580 6.41 8.28 24.36
CA LEU A 580 6.94 9.41 23.61
C LEU A 580 8.43 9.63 23.87
N ALA A 581 8.87 9.56 25.13
CA ALA A 581 10.28 9.62 25.50
C ALA A 581 11.09 8.50 24.82
N ALA A 582 10.58 7.26 24.84
CA ALA A 582 11.20 6.14 24.13
C ALA A 582 11.32 6.39 22.61
N LEU A 583 10.30 6.97 21.98
CA LEU A 583 10.34 7.34 20.56
C LEU A 583 11.39 8.42 20.26
N LEU A 584 11.61 9.35 21.20
CA LEU A 584 12.60 10.42 21.12
C LEU A 584 14.02 9.95 21.47
N GLY A 585 14.19 8.70 21.90
CA GLY A 585 15.49 8.16 22.32
C GLY A 585 15.91 8.55 23.74
N VAL A 586 15.01 9.10 24.54
CA VAL A 586 15.25 9.48 25.94
C VAL A 586 15.08 8.24 26.81
N SER A 587 16.09 7.94 27.64
CA SER A 587 16.06 6.83 28.59
C SER A 587 14.90 7.00 29.57
N THR A 588 14.26 5.90 29.97
CA THR A 588 13.09 5.98 30.85
C THR A 588 13.22 5.01 32.02
N VAL A 589 12.83 5.47 33.21
CA VAL A 589 12.53 4.62 34.36
C VAL A 589 11.02 4.62 34.51
N ALA A 590 10.40 3.50 34.20
CA ALA A 590 8.95 3.39 34.13
C ALA A 590 8.40 2.48 35.23
N ILE A 591 7.48 3.01 36.03
CA ILE A 591 6.84 2.28 37.13
C ILE A 591 5.51 1.69 36.67
N PHE A 592 5.37 0.37 36.85
CA PHE A 592 4.18 -0.38 36.48
C PHE A 592 3.54 -1.05 37.71
N GLY A 593 2.20 -1.04 37.72
CA GLY A 593 1.39 -1.63 38.79
C GLY A 593 0.21 -2.43 38.24
N SER A 594 -0.91 -1.75 37.93
CA SER A 594 -2.15 -2.40 37.49
C SER A 594 -2.08 -3.04 36.08
N THR A 595 -1.06 -2.73 35.29
CA THR A 595 -0.88 -3.18 33.90
C THR A 595 0.39 -4.02 33.73
N GLU A 596 0.48 -4.64 32.55
CA GLU A 596 1.53 -5.61 32.22
C GLU A 596 2.55 -4.99 31.25
N PRO A 597 3.80 -4.75 31.68
CA PRO A 597 4.89 -4.26 30.83
C PRO A 597 5.11 -5.07 29.56
N ARG A 598 4.89 -6.39 29.59
CA ARG A 598 5.03 -7.22 28.37
C ARG A 598 4.03 -6.84 27.27
N LEU A 599 2.94 -6.15 27.59
CA LEU A 599 1.93 -5.70 26.63
C LEU A 599 2.19 -4.28 26.12
N THR A 600 2.67 -3.37 26.98
CA THR A 600 2.76 -1.92 26.68
C THR A 600 4.01 -1.25 27.26
N GLY A 601 5.11 -1.98 27.44
CA GLY A 601 6.37 -1.40 27.87
C GLY A 601 6.93 -0.38 26.84
N PRO A 602 7.88 0.46 27.26
CA PRO A 602 8.61 1.33 26.32
C PRO A 602 9.43 0.46 25.35
N LEU A 603 9.48 0.87 24.08
CA LEU A 603 10.22 0.14 23.05
C LEU A 603 11.68 0.59 23.02
N GLY A 604 12.62 -0.35 23.12
CA GLY A 604 14.06 -0.11 23.08
C GLY A 604 14.76 -0.60 24.34
N ASP A 605 16.08 -0.65 24.31
CA ASP A 605 16.87 -1.34 25.33
C ASP A 605 17.46 -0.39 26.39
N ARG A 606 17.19 0.92 26.28
CA ARG A 606 17.68 1.98 27.18
C ARG A 606 16.68 2.32 28.30
N HIS A 607 15.77 1.41 28.62
CA HIS A 607 14.67 1.67 29.54
C HIS A 607 14.67 0.65 30.67
N ILE A 608 14.45 1.13 31.89
CA ILE A 608 14.29 0.29 33.07
C ILE A 608 12.81 0.31 33.45
N VAL A 609 12.20 -0.87 33.56
CA VAL A 609 10.82 -1.02 34.03
C VAL A 609 10.84 -1.60 35.43
N LEU A 610 10.28 -0.85 36.38
CA LEU A 610 10.14 -1.27 37.76
C LEU A 610 8.71 -1.76 38.00
N ARG A 611 8.59 -2.99 38.48
CA ARG A 611 7.32 -3.65 38.77
C ARG A 611 7.52 -4.72 39.83
N HIS A 612 6.58 -4.81 40.76
CA HIS A 612 6.42 -5.96 41.64
C HIS A 612 5.14 -6.72 41.35
N HIS A 613 5.24 -8.03 41.24
CA HIS A 613 4.07 -8.89 41.09
C HIS A 613 3.35 -9.02 42.44
N VAL A 614 2.03 -8.84 42.42
CA VAL A 614 1.14 -9.07 43.57
C VAL A 614 -0.07 -9.84 43.07
N GLU A 615 -0.80 -10.50 43.97
CA GLU A 615 -1.95 -11.35 43.64
C GLU A 615 -3.00 -10.68 42.73
N CYS A 616 -3.20 -9.37 42.87
CA CYS A 616 -4.17 -8.62 42.08
C CYS A 616 -3.58 -8.00 40.79
N SER A 617 -2.28 -8.10 40.51
CA SER A 617 -1.64 -7.46 39.36
C SER A 617 -1.17 -8.50 38.33
N PRO A 618 -1.53 -8.36 37.05
CA PRO A 618 -2.17 -7.19 36.44
C PRO A 618 -3.71 -7.28 36.47
N CYS A 619 -4.40 -6.30 37.06
CA CYS A 619 -5.87 -6.24 37.11
C CYS A 619 -6.50 -5.46 35.95
N PHE A 620 -5.75 -4.58 35.28
CA PHE A 620 -6.26 -3.65 34.26
C PHE A 620 -7.47 -2.80 34.72
N LEU A 621 -7.60 -2.54 36.02
CA LEU A 621 -8.65 -1.66 36.54
C LEU A 621 -8.20 -0.20 36.47
N ARG A 622 -9.11 0.73 36.17
CA ARG A 622 -8.82 2.17 36.14
C ARG A 622 -8.60 2.76 37.54
N LYS A 623 -9.36 2.27 38.52
CA LYS A 623 -9.27 2.64 39.94
C LYS A 623 -8.94 1.39 40.73
N CYS A 624 -8.00 1.50 41.68
CA CYS A 624 -7.68 0.41 42.58
C CYS A 624 -8.81 0.29 43.62
N PRO A 625 -9.42 -0.89 43.81
CA PRO A 625 -10.46 -1.09 44.81
C PRO A 625 -9.90 -1.40 46.21
N ILE A 626 -8.57 -1.52 46.34
CA ILE A 626 -7.88 -1.93 47.57
C ILE A 626 -6.81 -0.89 47.96
N ASP A 627 -5.59 -1.31 48.25
CA ASP A 627 -4.55 -0.53 48.94
C ASP A 627 -3.38 -0.04 48.06
N PHE A 628 -3.44 -0.27 46.75
CA PHE A 628 -2.35 0.00 45.79
C PHE A 628 -1.06 -0.76 46.08
N ARG A 629 -1.12 -1.95 46.72
CA ARG A 629 0.08 -2.75 47.05
C ARG A 629 1.04 -2.99 45.89
N CYS A 630 0.56 -3.10 44.65
CA CYS A 630 1.43 -3.21 43.48
C CYS A 630 2.34 -1.98 43.27
N MET A 631 1.82 -0.78 43.56
CA MET A 631 2.58 0.46 43.48
C MET A 631 3.40 0.70 44.75
N LYS A 632 2.85 0.36 45.92
CA LYS A 632 3.56 0.49 47.22
C LYS A 632 4.72 -0.50 47.37
N ALA A 633 4.71 -1.61 46.64
CA ALA A 633 5.81 -2.57 46.64
C ALA A 633 7.07 -2.01 45.94
N VAL A 634 6.91 -1.12 44.96
CA VAL A 634 8.05 -0.41 44.34
C VAL A 634 8.52 0.66 45.32
N SER A 635 9.69 0.42 45.92
CA SER A 635 10.31 1.29 46.93
C SER A 635 10.95 2.52 46.29
N VAL A 636 11.20 3.56 47.10
CA VAL A 636 11.90 4.77 46.67
C VAL A 636 13.35 4.44 46.27
N GLN A 637 14.03 3.59 47.06
CA GLN A 637 15.42 3.22 46.79
C GLN A 637 15.58 2.52 45.44
N GLU A 638 14.70 1.59 45.09
CA GLU A 638 14.74 0.92 43.77
C GLU A 638 14.61 1.92 42.61
N VAL A 639 13.79 2.96 42.78
CA VAL A 639 13.64 4.01 41.77
C VAL A 639 14.89 4.88 41.68
N VAL A 640 15.47 5.26 42.82
CA VAL A 640 16.72 6.02 42.88
C VAL A 640 17.86 5.24 42.21
N ASP A 641 18.04 3.97 42.57
CA ASP A 641 19.09 3.11 42.02
C ASP A 641 18.93 2.97 40.50
N ALA A 642 17.70 2.78 40.01
CA ALA A 642 17.42 2.71 38.58
C ALA A 642 17.77 4.03 37.86
N VAL A 643 17.39 5.19 38.42
CA VAL A 643 17.72 6.50 37.84
C VAL A 643 19.24 6.71 37.82
N MET A 644 19.91 6.46 38.95
CA MET A 644 21.35 6.63 39.08
C MET A 644 22.13 5.70 38.14
N SER A 645 21.68 4.46 37.95
CA SER A 645 22.33 3.52 37.02
C SER A 645 22.34 4.06 35.57
N ILE A 646 21.27 4.72 35.13
CA ILE A 646 21.22 5.34 33.79
C ILE A 646 22.11 6.57 33.73
N LEU A 647 22.17 7.37 34.80
CA LEU A 647 23.06 8.55 34.86
C LEU A 647 24.54 8.16 34.84
N GLN A 648 24.91 7.05 35.49
CA GLN A 648 26.29 6.53 35.51
C GLN A 648 26.72 5.85 34.20
N LEU A 649 25.78 5.31 33.41
CA LEU A 649 26.04 4.73 32.09
C LEU A 649 26.15 5.78 30.97
N ALA A 650 25.90 7.06 31.26
CA ALA A 650 26.24 8.14 30.33
C ALA A 650 27.78 8.26 30.26
N PRO A 651 28.41 8.29 29.07
CA PRO A 651 29.86 8.16 28.95
C PRO A 651 30.61 9.24 29.75
N ILE A 652 31.42 8.79 30.72
CA ILE A 652 32.40 9.62 31.44
C ILE A 652 33.60 9.86 30.49
N PRO A 653 34.03 11.11 30.24
CA PRO A 653 35.20 11.35 29.40
C PRO A 653 36.48 10.85 30.08
N GLN A 654 37.22 9.97 29.40
CA GLN A 654 38.58 9.61 29.78
C GLN A 654 39.46 10.86 29.73
N ALA A 655 40.13 11.16 30.84
CA ALA A 655 41.10 12.25 30.92
C ALA A 655 42.22 12.01 29.89
N ARG A 656 42.43 12.95 28.96
CA ARG A 656 43.64 12.97 28.15
C ARG A 656 44.82 13.21 29.07
N GLU A 657 45.69 12.22 29.19
CA GLU A 657 47.06 12.41 29.66
C GLU A 657 47.68 13.59 28.89
N LYS A 658 48.05 14.62 29.64
CA LYS A 658 48.87 15.71 29.12
C LYS A 658 50.28 15.15 28.97
N ASP A 659 50.71 14.93 27.72
CA ASP A 659 52.12 14.83 27.40
C ASP A 659 52.84 16.09 27.94
N ARG A 660 53.70 15.86 28.94
CA ARG A 660 54.74 16.80 29.35
C ARG A 660 56.02 16.38 28.63
N MET A 661 56.51 17.31 27.79
CA MET A 661 57.84 17.42 27.16
C MET A 661 58.31 16.29 26.26
#